data_AF-A0A6B2X6K4-F1
#
_entry.id   AF-A0A6B2X6K4-F1
#
_cell.length_a   1.000
_cell.length_b   1.000
_cell.length_c   1.000
_cell.angle_alpha   90.00
_cell.angle_beta   90.00
_cell.angle_gamma   90.00
#
_symmetry.space_group_name_H-M   'P 1'
#
loop_
_entity.id
_entity.type
_entity.pdbx_description
1 polymer ?
#
loop_
_entity_poly.entity_id
_entity_poly.type
_entity_poly.pdbx_seq_one_letter_code
_entity_poly.pdbx_strand_id
1 'polypeptide(L)'
;MAVDLRIVSLTVITAETEKTYRFNRPATVITGPIGTGKSSLLMLFKHALGGTAMLTPAVRDHVLSVQAEVLAGTERIVLRRAIGGDTADSVDLLDPHSLALDRTLPLRNTESGGTTLSDHLLDALGFPRVQIAARREGVARQQNLTFNDLYTYVYLQAREIDRQVVGHLDSWFEPKRKELFRLMFALTDGVLLELKRTAGQLTDRLKARTAEHNNVGQFLAASDPRSDDELRAELAQLRDTLGRAESALASLRTELEEQTAADTALREELQAAIHAARQAEEEVSAAADLVEARGAVVAQVQLDLSRLARSATAIDQLSPFEFVVCPRCMQSLTTRAVAEDHCVVCLQPDPVVADVDPAAIEETRTVLQQQLEDAQHIEQSDETHLQAARQRSQQLNFAVTSLRRQLDAQTRDAVAPRFDAITDASTRVAALKASIDAITQLRDSWARVRAIDKDIRDIRAERRQVNKDIKEKSEQLKASQTLLGDLSTEFGQLLTSWNLPWVDTAVIDRDTYLPVVNGQPFESLQASGGGIATSVSLAYSLTLLAFGLDHADVLVPSLLVIDSPRKAFGNNDSDRQRATDIYSRFRTMADAYGERLQLIIADNDPPPITSDSFGKVEFDYENPMVPGVDHPGPDRVTRIENQTQD
;
A
#
# COMPACT_ATOMS: atom_id res chain seq x y z
N MET A 1 11.26 -38.69 -25.77
CA MET A 1 12.43 -39.56 -26.02
C MET A 1 13.34 -39.43 -24.81
N ALA A 2 14.09 -40.48 -24.46
CA ALA A 2 15.13 -40.41 -23.43
C ALA A 2 15.99 -39.15 -23.59
N VAL A 3 16.48 -38.63 -22.48
CA VAL A 3 17.32 -37.44 -22.48
C VAL A 3 18.67 -37.82 -23.07
N ASP A 4 18.92 -37.45 -24.33
CA ASP A 4 20.13 -37.91 -25.01
C ASP A 4 21.36 -37.17 -24.46
N LEU A 5 22.21 -37.89 -23.73
CA LEU A 5 23.46 -37.38 -23.21
C LEU A 5 24.55 -38.33 -23.66
N ARG A 6 25.56 -37.83 -24.38
CA ARG A 6 26.72 -38.62 -24.78
C ARG A 6 28.00 -37.84 -24.59
N ILE A 7 29.06 -38.50 -24.15
CA ILE A 7 30.41 -37.97 -24.14
C ILE A 7 31.11 -38.51 -25.38
N VAL A 8 31.45 -37.65 -26.33
CA VAL A 8 32.12 -38.06 -27.59
C VAL A 8 33.61 -38.24 -27.34
N SER A 9 34.24 -37.26 -26.69
CA SER A 9 35.67 -37.30 -26.39
C SER A 9 36.05 -36.47 -25.17
N LEU A 10 37.21 -36.78 -24.60
CA LEU A 10 37.85 -35.99 -23.55
C LEU A 10 39.32 -35.82 -23.89
N THR A 11 39.76 -34.57 -24.02
CA THR A 11 41.14 -34.19 -24.25
C THR A 11 41.74 -33.69 -22.93
N VAL A 12 42.84 -34.31 -22.52
CA VAL A 12 43.63 -33.93 -21.34
C VAL A 12 44.83 -33.14 -21.82
N ILE A 13 44.96 -31.90 -21.35
CA ILE A 13 45.98 -30.94 -21.82
C ILE A 13 46.96 -30.68 -20.68
N THR A 14 48.24 -31.01 -20.89
CA THR A 14 49.35 -30.69 -19.98
C THR A 14 50.20 -29.55 -20.56
N ALA A 15 51.26 -29.15 -19.86
CA ALA A 15 52.16 -28.11 -20.37
C ALA A 15 52.94 -28.53 -21.62
N GLU A 16 53.19 -29.83 -21.79
CA GLU A 16 54.07 -30.37 -22.82
C GLU A 16 53.31 -31.05 -23.97
N THR A 17 52.11 -31.58 -23.70
CA THR A 17 51.36 -32.39 -24.67
C THR A 17 49.86 -32.43 -24.37
N GLU A 18 49.08 -32.95 -25.31
CA GLU A 18 47.67 -33.25 -25.12
C GLU A 18 47.34 -34.65 -25.64
N LYS A 19 46.32 -35.28 -25.03
CA LYS A 19 45.84 -36.60 -25.45
C LYS A 19 44.32 -36.65 -25.42
N THR A 20 43.73 -37.08 -26.53
CA THR A 20 42.28 -37.24 -26.69
C THR A 20 41.86 -38.69 -26.54
N TYR A 21 40.94 -38.93 -25.62
CA TYR A 21 40.24 -40.19 -25.41
C TYR A 21 38.87 -40.13 -26.09
N ARG A 22 38.50 -41.14 -26.87
CA ARG A 22 37.24 -41.18 -27.63
C ARG A 22 36.32 -42.28 -27.12
N PHE A 23 35.02 -41.99 -27.07
CA PHE A 23 33.98 -42.86 -26.53
C PHE A 23 32.84 -43.05 -27.53
N ASN A 24 33.18 -43.16 -28.82
CA ASN A 24 32.24 -43.14 -29.94
C ASN A 24 31.40 -44.41 -30.11
N ARG A 25 31.58 -45.43 -29.26
CA ARG A 25 30.89 -46.70 -29.35
C ARG A 25 29.77 -46.75 -28.30
N PRO A 26 28.70 -47.56 -28.52
CA PRO A 26 27.64 -47.75 -27.53
C PRO A 26 28.15 -48.14 -26.14
N ALA A 27 29.21 -48.93 -26.07
CA ALA A 27 29.94 -49.18 -24.82
C ALA A 27 31.43 -48.92 -25.02
N THR A 28 32.11 -48.38 -24.00
CA THR A 28 33.57 -48.24 -24.00
C THR A 28 34.13 -48.73 -22.67
N VAL A 29 35.10 -49.66 -22.72
CA VAL A 29 35.80 -50.16 -21.53
C VAL A 29 37.16 -49.51 -21.41
N ILE A 30 37.37 -48.83 -20.30
CA ILE A 30 38.64 -48.26 -19.88
C ILE A 30 39.32 -49.30 -18.98
N THR A 31 40.43 -49.86 -19.43
CA THR A 31 41.13 -50.93 -18.73
C THR A 31 42.61 -50.64 -18.53
N GLY A 32 43.23 -51.35 -17.60
CA GLY A 32 44.62 -51.15 -17.23
C GLY A 32 44.90 -51.53 -15.78
N PRO A 33 46.17 -51.69 -15.39
CA PRO A 33 46.57 -51.94 -14.01
C PRO A 33 46.05 -50.90 -13.01
N ILE A 34 46.04 -51.26 -11.73
CA ILE A 34 45.66 -50.35 -10.65
C ILE A 34 46.59 -49.13 -10.65
N GLY A 35 46.02 -47.94 -10.46
CA GLY A 35 46.79 -46.69 -10.34
C GLY A 35 47.09 -45.94 -11.64
N THR A 36 46.82 -46.54 -12.80
CA THR A 36 47.09 -45.95 -14.13
C THR A 36 46.20 -44.78 -14.54
N GLY A 37 45.18 -44.45 -13.74
CA GLY A 37 44.33 -43.25 -13.94
C GLY A 37 42.94 -43.49 -14.55
N LYS A 38 42.43 -44.72 -14.56
CA LYS A 38 41.06 -45.05 -15.04
C LYS A 38 39.96 -44.22 -14.36
N SER A 39 39.84 -44.33 -13.03
CA SER A 39 38.88 -43.54 -12.25
C SER A 39 39.17 -42.04 -12.35
N SER A 40 40.45 -41.64 -12.48
CA SER A 40 40.82 -40.24 -12.69
C SER A 40 40.27 -39.69 -14.00
N LEU A 41 40.25 -40.46 -15.09
CA LEU A 41 39.62 -40.08 -16.36
C LEU A 41 38.12 -39.82 -16.18
N LEU A 42 37.43 -40.71 -15.45
CA LEU A 42 36.00 -40.57 -15.17
C LEU A 42 35.70 -39.34 -14.30
N MET A 43 36.57 -39.04 -13.32
CA MET A 43 36.47 -37.82 -12.52
C MET A 43 36.71 -36.55 -13.35
N LEU A 44 37.54 -36.61 -14.39
CA LEU A 44 37.71 -35.50 -15.32
C LEU A 44 36.47 -35.22 -16.16
N PHE A 45 35.64 -36.23 -16.50
CA PHE A 45 34.31 -35.97 -17.07
C PHE A 45 33.43 -35.17 -16.11
N LYS A 46 33.35 -35.63 -14.85
CA LYS A 46 32.59 -34.94 -13.81
C LYS A 46 33.07 -33.50 -13.64
N HIS A 47 34.39 -33.27 -13.70
CA HIS A 47 34.98 -31.95 -13.65
C HIS A 47 34.58 -31.09 -14.86
N ALA A 48 34.76 -31.59 -16.08
CA ALA A 48 34.45 -30.85 -17.30
C ALA A 48 32.96 -30.44 -17.38
N LEU A 49 32.07 -31.28 -16.88
CA LEU A 49 30.62 -31.02 -16.80
C LEU A 49 30.21 -30.10 -15.63
N GLY A 50 31.18 -29.53 -14.91
CA GLY A 50 30.93 -28.56 -13.84
C GLY A 50 30.62 -29.17 -12.47
N GLY A 51 30.83 -30.47 -12.30
CA GLY A 51 30.69 -31.15 -11.02
C GLY A 51 31.91 -30.99 -10.12
N THR A 52 31.72 -31.24 -8.82
CA THR A 52 32.82 -31.35 -7.86
C THR A 52 33.51 -32.70 -8.01
N ALA A 53 34.72 -32.69 -8.55
CA ALA A 53 35.54 -33.87 -8.79
C ALA A 53 36.72 -33.94 -7.81
N MET A 54 37.04 -35.15 -7.34
CA MET A 54 38.27 -35.44 -6.62
C MET A 54 39.39 -35.66 -7.63
N LEU A 55 40.32 -34.71 -7.69
CA LEU A 55 41.44 -34.71 -8.62
C LEU A 55 42.68 -35.29 -7.93
N THR A 56 43.32 -36.29 -8.53
CA THR A 56 44.55 -36.88 -7.98
C THR A 56 45.73 -35.90 -8.09
N PRO A 57 46.83 -36.10 -7.33
CA PRO A 57 48.04 -35.27 -7.47
C PRO A 57 48.55 -35.23 -8.92
N ALA A 58 48.60 -36.37 -9.61
CA ALA A 58 48.98 -36.44 -11.01
C ALA A 58 48.14 -35.53 -11.93
N VAL A 59 46.85 -35.34 -11.62
CA VAL A 59 45.98 -34.40 -12.36
C VAL A 59 46.24 -32.96 -11.91
N ARG A 60 46.22 -32.69 -10.60
CA ARG A 60 46.36 -31.33 -10.05
C ARG A 60 47.69 -30.68 -10.41
N ASP A 61 48.75 -31.47 -10.44
CA ASP A 61 50.12 -30.96 -10.56
C ASP A 61 50.57 -30.85 -12.03
N HIS A 62 49.94 -31.59 -12.96
CA HIS A 62 50.40 -31.67 -14.35
C HIS A 62 49.36 -31.36 -15.42
N VAL A 63 48.05 -31.47 -15.12
CA VAL A 63 46.99 -31.16 -16.09
C VAL A 63 46.59 -29.70 -15.96
N LEU A 64 46.67 -28.95 -17.06
CA LEU A 64 46.31 -27.54 -17.10
C LEU A 64 44.80 -27.36 -17.26
N SER A 65 44.23 -28.08 -18.22
CA SER A 65 42.80 -28.04 -18.51
C SER A 65 42.34 -29.33 -19.18
N VAL A 66 41.02 -29.52 -19.18
CA VAL A 66 40.37 -30.60 -19.91
C VAL A 66 39.34 -30.03 -20.88
N GLN A 67 39.21 -30.67 -22.03
CA GLN A 67 38.20 -30.36 -23.03
C GLN A 67 37.32 -31.59 -23.26
N ALA A 68 36.04 -31.50 -22.91
CA ALA A 68 35.06 -32.55 -23.14
C ALA A 68 34.15 -32.17 -24.32
N GLU A 69 34.03 -33.06 -25.28
CA GLU A 69 33.04 -32.96 -26.34
C GLU A 69 31.82 -33.81 -25.97
N VAL A 70 30.65 -33.17 -25.89
CA VAL A 70 29.42 -33.75 -25.36
C VAL A 70 28.28 -33.51 -26.35
N LEU A 71 27.41 -34.48 -26.51
CA LEU A 71 26.10 -34.32 -27.14
C LEU A 71 25.05 -34.24 -26.03
N ALA A 72 24.33 -33.14 -25.96
CA ALA A 72 23.24 -32.92 -25.02
C ALA A 72 21.96 -32.61 -25.82
N GLY A 73 21.01 -33.55 -25.81
CA GLY A 73 19.86 -33.53 -26.69
C GLY A 73 20.28 -33.56 -28.15
N THR A 74 20.08 -32.46 -28.85
CA THR A 74 20.52 -32.30 -30.26
C THR A 74 21.74 -31.40 -30.39
N GLU A 75 22.20 -30.81 -29.29
CA GLU A 75 23.28 -29.85 -29.26
C GLU A 75 24.63 -30.56 -29.05
N ARG A 76 25.57 -30.32 -29.97
CA ARG A 76 26.96 -30.75 -29.81
C ARG A 76 27.74 -29.61 -29.17
N ILE A 77 28.37 -29.89 -28.05
CA ILE A 77 28.98 -28.88 -27.16
C ILE A 77 30.42 -29.28 -26.89
N VAL A 78 31.34 -28.31 -26.93
CA VAL A 78 32.72 -28.50 -26.47
C VAL A 78 32.95 -27.66 -25.21
N LEU A 79 33.21 -28.33 -24.10
CA LEU A 79 33.41 -27.74 -22.78
C LEU A 79 34.89 -27.76 -22.43
N ARG A 80 35.51 -26.61 -22.19
CA ARG A 80 36.88 -26.51 -21.69
C ARG A 80 36.89 -25.96 -20.27
N ARG A 81 37.51 -26.70 -19.34
CA ARG A 81 37.63 -26.30 -17.93
C ARG A 81 39.07 -26.45 -17.44
N ALA A 82 39.59 -25.40 -16.79
CA ALA A 82 40.89 -25.45 -16.13
C ALA A 82 40.85 -26.34 -14.87
N ILE A 83 41.99 -26.95 -14.51
CA ILE A 83 42.12 -27.77 -13.30
C ILE A 83 42.31 -26.92 -12.04
N GLY A 84 42.95 -25.75 -12.16
CA GLY A 84 43.18 -24.80 -11.08
C GLY A 84 43.33 -23.36 -11.57
N GLY A 85 43.46 -22.42 -10.64
CA GLY A 85 43.55 -20.97 -10.91
C GLY A 85 42.20 -20.25 -10.95
N ASP A 86 42.23 -18.95 -11.22
CA ASP A 86 41.06 -18.05 -11.15
C ASP A 86 39.91 -18.43 -12.12
N THR A 87 40.20 -19.23 -13.15
CA THR A 87 39.24 -19.68 -14.16
C THR A 87 38.59 -21.03 -13.85
N ALA A 88 38.94 -21.69 -12.73
CA ALA A 88 38.44 -23.03 -12.38
C ALA A 88 36.94 -23.07 -12.00
N ASP A 89 36.37 -21.92 -11.64
CA ASP A 89 34.96 -21.73 -11.27
C ASP A 89 34.03 -21.40 -12.46
N SER A 90 34.57 -21.48 -13.68
CA SER A 90 33.86 -21.30 -14.94
C SER A 90 34.22 -22.36 -15.97
N VAL A 91 33.39 -22.51 -16.99
CA VAL A 91 33.62 -23.41 -18.11
C VAL A 91 33.45 -22.64 -19.41
N ASP A 92 34.45 -22.76 -20.28
CA ASP A 92 34.41 -22.20 -21.62
C ASP A 92 33.63 -23.13 -22.54
N LEU A 93 32.60 -22.58 -23.18
CA LEU A 93 31.85 -23.17 -24.27
C LEU A 93 32.56 -22.81 -25.58
N LEU A 94 33.05 -23.81 -26.30
CA LEU A 94 33.74 -23.65 -27.57
C LEU A 94 32.87 -24.10 -28.73
N ASP A 95 33.00 -23.45 -29.88
CA ASP A 95 32.38 -23.89 -31.13
C ASP A 95 32.92 -25.29 -31.53
N PRO A 96 32.07 -26.30 -31.78
CA PRO A 96 32.52 -27.67 -32.03
C PRO A 96 33.40 -27.86 -33.27
N HIS A 97 33.38 -26.93 -34.21
CA HIS A 97 34.12 -27.04 -35.47
C HIS A 97 35.43 -26.24 -35.47
N SER A 98 35.37 -24.99 -35.03
CA SER A 98 36.50 -24.05 -35.01
C SER A 98 37.27 -24.04 -33.69
N LEU A 99 36.68 -24.58 -32.61
CA LEU A 99 37.18 -24.50 -31.23
C LEU A 99 37.39 -23.06 -30.73
N ALA A 100 36.80 -22.07 -31.41
CA ALA A 100 36.77 -20.70 -30.94
C ALA A 100 35.88 -20.60 -29.69
N LEU A 101 36.26 -19.72 -28.76
CA LEU A 101 35.45 -19.43 -27.58
C LEU A 101 34.13 -18.78 -27.99
N ASP A 102 33.00 -19.44 -27.71
CA ASP A 102 31.67 -18.86 -27.85
C ASP A 102 31.33 -18.05 -26.59
N ARG A 103 31.30 -18.72 -25.43
CA ARG A 103 30.88 -18.14 -24.15
C ARG A 103 31.63 -18.77 -22.98
N THR A 104 31.74 -18.05 -21.89
CA THR A 104 32.21 -18.59 -20.60
C THR A 104 31.04 -18.62 -19.62
N LEU A 105 30.71 -19.80 -19.10
CA LEU A 105 29.58 -20.01 -18.20
C LEU A 105 30.09 -20.22 -16.76
N PRO A 106 29.53 -19.50 -15.76
CA PRO A 106 29.88 -19.74 -14.37
C PRO A 106 29.27 -21.07 -13.88
N LEU A 107 29.93 -21.70 -12.90
CA LEU A 107 29.41 -22.92 -12.27
C LEU A 107 28.35 -22.65 -11.18
N ARG A 108 28.32 -21.43 -10.66
CA ARG A 108 27.39 -20.98 -9.62
C ARG A 108 26.75 -19.67 -10.04
N ASN A 109 25.52 -19.44 -9.59
CA ASN A 109 24.82 -18.19 -9.85
C ASN A 109 25.64 -17.02 -9.26
N THR A 110 25.96 -16.05 -10.11
CA THR A 110 26.55 -14.77 -9.71
C THR A 110 25.43 -13.76 -9.42
N GLU A 111 25.73 -12.72 -8.62
CA GLU A 111 24.78 -11.65 -8.31
C GLU A 111 24.21 -10.95 -9.57
N SER A 112 24.92 -11.05 -10.69
CA SER A 112 24.58 -10.49 -11.99
C SER A 112 23.50 -11.25 -12.77
N GLY A 113 23.03 -12.41 -12.27
CA GLY A 113 21.87 -13.13 -12.83
C GLY A 113 22.08 -13.87 -14.15
N GLY A 114 23.30 -14.34 -14.43
CA GLY A 114 23.63 -15.08 -15.67
C GLY A 114 23.25 -16.57 -15.65
N THR A 115 23.10 -17.16 -16.84
CA THR A 115 22.92 -18.61 -17.06
C THR A 115 24.17 -19.38 -16.63
N THR A 116 24.02 -20.39 -15.77
CA THR A 116 25.13 -21.27 -15.38
C THR A 116 25.34 -22.39 -16.39
N LEU A 117 26.49 -23.08 -16.31
CA LEU A 117 26.70 -24.31 -17.09
C LEU A 117 25.60 -25.34 -16.83
N SER A 118 25.18 -25.49 -15.57
CA SER A 118 24.11 -26.40 -15.19
C SER A 118 22.80 -26.04 -15.90
N ASP A 119 22.44 -24.75 -15.93
CA ASP A 119 21.22 -24.30 -16.62
C ASP A 119 21.29 -24.60 -18.12
N HIS A 120 22.43 -24.30 -18.74
CA HIS A 120 22.65 -24.56 -20.16
C HIS A 120 22.55 -26.05 -20.50
N LEU A 121 23.19 -26.93 -19.72
CA LEU A 121 23.13 -28.38 -19.94
C LEU A 121 21.70 -28.94 -19.73
N LEU A 122 20.97 -28.47 -18.71
CA LEU A 122 19.57 -28.88 -18.52
C LEU A 122 18.67 -28.41 -19.68
N ASP A 123 18.86 -27.18 -20.15
CA ASP A 123 18.11 -26.61 -21.28
C ASP A 123 18.41 -27.39 -22.58
N ALA A 124 19.69 -27.69 -22.86
CA ALA A 124 20.11 -28.49 -24.02
C ALA A 124 19.52 -29.91 -24.01
N LEU A 125 19.40 -30.51 -22.81
CA LEU A 125 18.76 -31.81 -22.60
C LEU A 125 17.23 -31.77 -22.62
N GLY A 126 16.62 -30.59 -22.64
CA GLY A 126 15.17 -30.42 -22.49
C GLY A 126 14.64 -30.85 -21.11
N PHE A 127 15.49 -30.89 -20.09
CA PHE A 127 15.13 -31.30 -18.74
C PHE A 127 14.52 -30.13 -17.95
N PRO A 128 13.38 -30.28 -17.26
CA PRO A 128 12.73 -29.18 -16.55
C PRO A 128 13.60 -28.53 -15.47
N ARG A 129 13.79 -27.21 -15.56
CA ARG A 129 14.38 -26.41 -14.48
C ARG A 129 13.33 -26.13 -13.42
N VAL A 130 13.45 -26.77 -12.27
CA VAL A 130 12.50 -26.62 -11.17
C VAL A 130 13.20 -26.29 -9.85
N GLN A 131 12.43 -25.66 -8.97
CA GLN A 131 12.79 -25.45 -7.58
C GLN A 131 12.06 -26.46 -6.70
N ILE A 132 12.80 -27.03 -5.76
CA ILE A 132 12.21 -27.90 -4.75
C ILE A 132 12.24 -27.23 -3.38
N ALA A 133 11.20 -27.48 -2.61
CA ALA A 133 11.17 -27.11 -1.21
C ALA A 133 12.06 -28.08 -0.42
N ALA A 134 13.13 -27.56 0.15
CA ALA A 134 13.98 -28.29 1.09
C ALA A 134 13.88 -27.66 2.49
N ARG A 135 14.22 -28.42 3.52
CA ARG A 135 14.37 -27.89 4.88
C ARG A 135 15.84 -27.93 5.26
N ARG A 136 16.38 -26.81 5.72
CA ARG A 136 17.71 -26.70 6.32
C ARG A 136 17.56 -26.17 7.73
N GLU A 137 18.05 -26.90 8.73
CA GLU A 137 18.03 -26.46 10.13
C GLU A 137 16.62 -26.02 10.62
N GLY A 138 15.58 -26.71 10.14
CA GLY A 138 14.18 -26.37 10.44
C GLY A 138 13.58 -25.23 9.60
N VAL A 139 14.37 -24.54 8.77
CA VAL A 139 13.92 -23.46 7.89
C VAL A 139 13.64 -23.98 6.48
N ALA A 140 12.46 -23.68 5.94
CA ALA A 140 12.13 -23.97 4.55
C ALA A 140 12.95 -23.07 3.61
N ARG A 141 13.72 -23.67 2.71
CA ARG A 141 14.48 -22.99 1.65
C ARG A 141 14.18 -23.65 0.32
N GLN A 142 14.14 -22.85 -0.74
CA GLN A 142 14.04 -23.36 -2.09
C GLN A 142 15.43 -23.71 -2.60
N GLN A 143 15.56 -24.85 -3.26
CA GLN A 143 16.79 -25.28 -3.92
C GLN A 143 16.51 -25.54 -5.40
N ASN A 144 17.37 -25.02 -6.29
CA ASN A 144 17.30 -25.37 -7.70
C ASN A 144 17.82 -26.81 -7.90
N LEU A 145 17.15 -27.57 -8.76
CA LEU A 145 17.74 -28.77 -9.34
C LEU A 145 18.78 -28.36 -10.38
N THR A 146 19.91 -29.05 -10.37
CA THR A 146 21.06 -28.79 -11.24
C THR A 146 21.38 -29.99 -12.11
N PHE A 147 22.10 -29.79 -13.22
CA PHE A 147 22.61 -30.88 -14.04
C PHE A 147 23.46 -31.85 -13.22
N ASN A 148 24.24 -31.36 -12.25
CA ASN A 148 25.04 -32.21 -11.37
C ASN A 148 24.19 -33.11 -10.47
N ASP A 149 23.01 -32.63 -10.06
CA ASP A 149 22.04 -33.45 -9.32
C ASP A 149 21.53 -34.61 -10.22
N LEU A 150 21.24 -34.33 -11.50
CA LEU A 150 20.87 -35.34 -12.50
C LEU A 150 22.04 -36.30 -12.81
N TYR A 151 23.26 -35.78 -12.93
CA TYR A 151 24.47 -36.55 -13.22
C TYR A 151 24.81 -37.58 -12.12
N THR A 152 24.26 -37.41 -10.92
CA THR A 152 24.37 -38.42 -9.84
C THR A 152 23.66 -39.73 -10.19
N TYR A 153 22.62 -39.69 -11.05
CA TYR A 153 22.00 -40.90 -11.62
C TYR A 153 22.81 -41.51 -12.77
N VAL A 154 23.70 -40.73 -13.39
CA VAL A 154 24.52 -41.13 -14.54
C VAL A 154 25.83 -41.78 -14.10
N TYR A 155 26.39 -41.39 -12.95
CA TYR A 155 27.73 -41.82 -12.56
C TYR A 155 27.74 -42.69 -11.29
N LEU A 156 28.03 -43.98 -11.46
CA LEU A 156 28.29 -44.93 -10.37
C LEU A 156 29.78 -44.89 -10.03
N GLN A 157 30.11 -44.19 -8.94
CA GLN A 157 31.48 -44.07 -8.45
C GLN A 157 31.92 -45.32 -7.69
N ALA A 158 33.17 -45.75 -7.88
CA ALA A 158 33.71 -46.93 -7.21
C ALA A 158 33.62 -46.85 -5.68
N ARG A 159 33.87 -45.69 -5.07
CA ARG A 159 33.73 -45.48 -3.60
C ARG A 159 32.32 -45.55 -3.04
N GLU A 160 31.31 -45.46 -3.90
CA GLU A 160 29.92 -45.33 -3.50
C GLU A 160 29.07 -46.53 -3.95
N ILE A 161 29.50 -47.29 -4.96
CA ILE A 161 28.70 -48.34 -5.62
C ILE A 161 28.21 -49.45 -4.67
N ASP A 162 28.96 -49.77 -3.63
CA ASP A 162 28.63 -50.76 -2.60
C ASP A 162 28.08 -50.15 -1.29
N ARG A 163 28.10 -48.81 -1.18
CA ARG A 163 27.71 -48.07 0.02
C ARG A 163 26.43 -47.25 -0.15
N GLN A 164 26.09 -46.84 -1.36
CA GLN A 164 24.87 -46.07 -1.61
C GLN A 164 24.33 -46.27 -3.02
N VAL A 165 23.02 -46.12 -3.13
CA VAL A 165 22.28 -46.00 -4.39
C VAL A 165 21.97 -44.53 -4.61
N VAL A 166 22.54 -43.95 -5.67
CA VAL A 166 22.29 -42.57 -6.11
C VAL A 166 22.28 -41.56 -4.95
N GLY A 167 23.32 -41.56 -4.12
CA GLY A 167 23.48 -40.54 -3.07
C GLY A 167 22.45 -40.54 -1.94
N HIS A 168 21.65 -41.60 -1.72
CA HIS A 168 20.57 -41.58 -0.71
C HIS A 168 21.01 -41.38 0.74
N LEU A 169 22.29 -41.59 1.05
CA LEU A 169 22.85 -41.31 2.38
C LEU A 169 23.12 -39.80 2.60
N ASP A 170 23.14 -39.00 1.54
CA ASP A 170 23.30 -37.55 1.65
C ASP A 170 21.95 -36.91 1.98
N SER A 171 21.76 -36.55 3.25
CA SER A 171 20.56 -35.87 3.74
C SER A 171 20.20 -34.57 3.00
N TRP A 172 21.19 -33.89 2.40
CA TRP A 172 20.97 -32.68 1.61
C TRP A 172 20.45 -32.99 0.21
N PHE A 173 20.99 -34.04 -0.40
CA PHE A 173 20.62 -34.49 -1.74
C PHE A 173 19.34 -35.34 -1.75
N GLU A 174 19.04 -36.06 -0.68
CA GLU A 174 17.92 -37.02 -0.63
C GLU A 174 16.55 -36.44 -1.05
N PRO A 175 16.15 -35.22 -0.64
CA PRO A 175 14.93 -34.60 -1.17
C PRO A 175 15.00 -34.32 -2.67
N LYS A 176 16.17 -33.89 -3.18
CA LYS A 176 16.40 -33.68 -4.62
C LYS A 176 16.35 -34.98 -5.39
N ARG A 177 16.95 -36.04 -4.86
CA ARG A 177 16.92 -37.38 -5.45
C ARG A 177 15.48 -37.84 -5.68
N LYS A 178 14.63 -37.75 -4.66
CA LYS A 178 13.22 -38.16 -4.78
C LYS A 178 12.48 -37.35 -5.84
N GLU A 179 12.63 -36.03 -5.84
CA GLU A 179 11.94 -35.18 -6.83
C GLU A 179 12.51 -35.36 -8.25
N LEU A 180 13.82 -35.58 -8.41
CA LEU A 180 14.44 -35.94 -9.69
C LEU A 180 13.92 -37.27 -10.20
N PHE A 181 13.82 -38.29 -9.35
CA PHE A 181 13.20 -39.55 -9.74
C PHE A 181 11.79 -39.32 -10.25
N ARG A 182 10.98 -38.55 -9.52
CA ARG A 182 9.61 -38.26 -9.93
C ARG A 182 9.54 -37.52 -11.27
N LEU A 183 10.44 -36.59 -11.52
CA LEU A 183 10.52 -35.87 -12.80
C LEU A 183 10.95 -36.81 -13.94
N MET A 184 11.99 -37.62 -13.70
CA MET A 184 12.49 -38.57 -14.70
C MET A 184 11.41 -39.56 -15.11
N PHE A 185 10.63 -40.09 -14.18
CA PHE A 185 9.60 -41.10 -14.44
C PHE A 185 8.19 -40.50 -14.63
N ALA A 186 8.09 -39.21 -14.93
CA ALA A 186 6.82 -38.50 -15.16
C ALA A 186 5.77 -38.66 -14.02
N LEU A 187 6.21 -38.91 -12.78
CA LEU A 187 5.38 -38.94 -11.58
C LEU A 187 5.08 -37.54 -11.01
N THR A 188 5.80 -36.53 -11.50
CA THR A 188 5.56 -35.10 -11.28
C THR A 188 6.06 -34.33 -12.50
N ASP A 189 5.62 -33.08 -12.65
CA ASP A 189 6.17 -32.14 -13.62
C ASP A 189 6.36 -30.75 -13.02
N GLY A 190 6.98 -29.84 -13.78
CA GLY A 190 7.23 -28.47 -13.33
C GLY A 190 5.95 -27.71 -12.97
N VAL A 191 4.85 -27.97 -13.67
CA VAL A 191 3.55 -27.35 -13.41
C VAL A 191 2.98 -27.78 -12.06
N LEU A 192 2.99 -29.09 -11.76
CA LEU A 192 2.51 -29.61 -10.49
C LEU A 192 3.36 -29.12 -9.31
N LEU A 193 4.67 -29.06 -9.47
CA LEU A 193 5.58 -28.53 -8.45
C LEU A 193 5.30 -27.05 -8.19
N GLU A 194 5.08 -26.26 -9.24
CA GLU A 194 4.76 -24.84 -9.14
C GLU A 194 3.40 -24.58 -8.50
N LEU A 195 2.38 -25.39 -8.82
CA LEU A 195 1.08 -25.32 -8.17
C LEU A 195 1.18 -25.64 -6.67
N LYS A 196 1.93 -26.69 -6.29
CA LYS A 196 2.17 -27.04 -4.88
C LYS A 196 2.92 -25.92 -4.14
N ARG A 197 3.90 -25.29 -4.79
CA ARG A 197 4.64 -24.13 -4.27
C ARG A 197 3.68 -22.97 -4.00
N THR A 198 2.84 -22.64 -4.97
CA THR A 198 1.82 -21.58 -4.88
C THR A 198 0.82 -21.87 -3.75
N ALA A 199 0.35 -23.11 -3.62
CA ALA A 199 -0.53 -23.51 -2.52
C ALA A 199 0.12 -23.34 -1.14
N GLY A 200 1.42 -23.66 -1.01
CA GLY A 200 2.20 -23.40 0.19
C GLY A 200 2.26 -21.91 0.53
N GLN A 201 2.61 -21.06 -0.44
CA GLN A 201 2.66 -19.61 -0.26
C GLN A 201 1.30 -19.00 0.11
N LEU A 202 0.22 -19.46 -0.51
CA LEU A 202 -1.15 -19.04 -0.16
C LEU A 202 -1.52 -19.47 1.25
N THR A 203 -1.05 -20.62 1.72
CA THR A 203 -1.26 -21.09 3.09
C THR A 203 -0.55 -20.19 4.10
N ASP A 204 0.70 -19.82 3.84
CA ASP A 204 1.46 -18.91 4.71
C ASP A 204 0.86 -17.51 4.73
N ARG A 205 0.50 -16.97 3.55
CA ARG A 205 -0.21 -15.68 3.43
C ARG A 205 -1.54 -15.68 4.17
N LEU A 206 -2.32 -16.75 4.06
CA LEU A 206 -3.58 -16.90 4.78
C LEU A 206 -3.37 -16.91 6.29
N LYS A 207 -2.35 -17.63 6.77
CA LYS A 207 -2.00 -17.67 8.20
C LYS A 207 -1.62 -16.27 8.70
N ALA A 208 -0.77 -15.56 7.97
CA ALA A 208 -0.33 -14.21 8.32
C ALA A 208 -1.52 -13.21 8.36
N ARG A 209 -2.36 -13.19 7.33
CA ARG A 209 -3.54 -12.31 7.28
C ARG A 209 -4.59 -12.65 8.32
N THR A 210 -4.80 -13.93 8.62
CA THR A 210 -5.71 -14.36 9.68
C THR A 210 -5.19 -13.92 11.06
N ALA A 211 -3.88 -14.01 11.30
CA ALA A 211 -3.27 -13.50 12.53
C ALA A 211 -3.40 -11.97 12.64
N GLU A 212 -3.16 -11.24 11.55
CA GLU A 212 -3.37 -9.79 11.51
C GLU A 212 -4.83 -9.41 11.81
N HIS A 213 -5.79 -10.09 11.17
CA HIS A 213 -7.22 -9.91 11.41
C HIS A 213 -7.59 -10.10 12.88
N ASN A 214 -7.14 -11.21 13.48
CA ASN A 214 -7.40 -11.50 14.88
C ASN A 214 -6.80 -10.44 15.81
N ASN A 215 -5.57 -9.99 15.55
CA ASN A 215 -4.89 -8.99 16.37
C ASN A 215 -5.61 -7.62 16.30
N VAL A 216 -5.96 -7.17 15.09
CA VAL A 216 -6.68 -5.90 14.91
C VAL A 216 -8.10 -5.99 15.50
N GLY A 217 -8.79 -7.11 15.27
CA GLY A 217 -10.12 -7.35 15.83
C GLY A 217 -10.14 -7.36 17.35
N GLN A 218 -9.16 -8.02 17.99
CA GLN A 218 -9.03 -8.03 19.46
C GLN A 218 -8.70 -6.64 20.00
N PHE A 219 -7.81 -5.89 19.35
CA PHE A 219 -7.47 -4.53 19.76
C PHE A 219 -8.69 -3.60 19.71
N LEU A 220 -9.49 -3.68 18.63
CA LEU A 220 -10.70 -2.87 18.49
C LEU A 220 -11.75 -3.28 19.52
N ALA A 221 -12.00 -4.57 19.71
CA ALA A 221 -12.95 -5.06 20.71
C ALA A 221 -12.55 -4.70 22.16
N ALA A 222 -11.24 -4.62 22.45
CA ALA A 222 -10.73 -4.18 23.74
C ALA A 222 -10.83 -2.66 23.93
N SER A 223 -10.72 -1.88 22.85
CA SER A 223 -10.80 -0.41 22.89
C SER A 223 -12.24 0.09 22.91
N ASP A 224 -13.14 -0.57 22.18
CA ASP A 224 -14.56 -0.27 22.12
C ASP A 224 -15.36 -1.56 21.90
N PRO A 225 -16.31 -1.92 22.79
CA PRO A 225 -17.08 -3.14 22.67
C PRO A 225 -18.14 -3.07 21.55
N ARG A 226 -18.44 -1.89 20.99
CA ARG A 226 -19.45 -1.72 19.94
C ARG A 226 -18.98 -2.30 18.62
N SER A 227 -19.88 -3.00 17.95
CA SER A 227 -19.69 -3.51 16.59
C SER A 227 -19.79 -2.39 15.54
N ASP A 228 -19.24 -2.61 14.34
CA ASP A 228 -19.35 -1.65 13.23
C ASP A 228 -20.82 -1.34 12.86
N ASP A 229 -21.72 -2.32 12.99
CA ASP A 229 -23.14 -2.12 12.70
C ASP A 229 -23.84 -1.27 13.78
N GLU A 230 -23.50 -1.44 15.05
CA GLU A 230 -23.97 -0.57 16.14
C GLU A 230 -23.46 0.86 15.95
N LEU A 231 -22.17 1.03 15.64
CA LEU A 231 -21.59 2.35 15.35
C LEU A 231 -22.22 3.00 14.12
N ARG A 232 -22.58 2.22 13.10
CA ARG A 232 -23.31 2.72 11.92
C ARG A 232 -24.70 3.22 12.30
N ALA A 233 -25.43 2.49 13.14
CA ALA A 233 -26.74 2.90 13.61
C ALA A 233 -26.67 4.17 14.47
N GLU A 234 -25.71 4.24 15.40
CA GLU A 234 -25.47 5.40 16.26
C GLU A 234 -25.09 6.64 15.43
N LEU A 235 -24.20 6.48 14.43
CA LEU A 235 -23.82 7.56 13.53
C LEU A 235 -25.02 8.12 12.75
N ALA A 236 -25.94 7.25 12.31
CA ALA A 236 -27.17 7.68 11.64
C ALA A 236 -28.07 8.49 12.59
N GLN A 237 -28.23 8.03 13.83
CA GLN A 237 -29.00 8.72 14.86
C GLN A 237 -28.39 10.08 15.25
N LEU A 238 -27.07 10.16 15.39
CA LEU A 238 -26.37 11.41 15.69
C LEU A 238 -26.52 12.42 14.56
N ARG A 239 -26.45 11.98 13.30
CA ARG A 239 -26.65 12.85 12.12
C ARG A 239 -28.08 13.40 12.05
N ASP A 240 -29.08 12.57 12.32
CA ASP A 240 -30.47 13.04 12.43
C ASP A 240 -30.64 14.07 13.57
N THR A 241 -30.05 13.78 14.74
CA THR A 241 -30.09 14.68 15.89
C THR A 241 -29.35 16.00 15.61
N LEU A 242 -28.24 15.96 14.87
CA LEU A 242 -27.52 17.14 14.43
C LEU A 242 -28.37 17.98 13.49
N GLY A 243 -29.03 17.38 12.49
CA GLY A 243 -29.92 18.09 11.57
C GLY A 243 -31.06 18.81 12.29
N ARG A 244 -31.65 18.18 13.31
CA ARG A 244 -32.66 18.80 14.17
C ARG A 244 -32.09 19.96 15.00
N ALA A 245 -30.90 19.79 15.58
CA ALA A 245 -30.23 20.84 16.36
C ALA A 245 -29.81 22.04 15.51
N GLU A 246 -29.29 21.82 14.30
CA GLU A 246 -28.93 22.89 13.36
C GLU A 246 -30.17 23.66 12.88
N SER A 247 -31.29 22.97 12.64
CA SER A 247 -32.57 23.60 12.29
C SER A 247 -33.08 24.49 13.43
N ALA A 248 -33.03 24.01 14.68
CA ALA A 248 -33.41 24.80 15.85
C ALA A 248 -32.49 26.00 16.09
N LEU A 249 -31.18 25.86 15.84
CA LEU A 249 -30.24 26.98 15.92
C LEU A 249 -30.52 28.02 14.83
N ALA A 250 -30.86 27.59 13.61
CA ALA A 250 -31.22 28.48 12.52
C ALA A 250 -32.52 29.25 12.80
N SER A 251 -33.54 28.60 13.38
CA SER A 251 -34.77 29.30 13.77
C SER A 251 -34.50 30.35 14.85
N LEU A 252 -33.74 30.00 15.90
CA LEU A 252 -33.37 30.94 16.95
C LEU A 252 -32.60 32.17 16.42
N ARG A 253 -31.71 31.98 15.44
CA ARG A 253 -30.98 33.08 14.79
C ARG A 253 -31.90 33.97 13.95
N THR A 254 -32.80 33.36 13.18
CA THR A 254 -33.77 34.09 12.35
C THR A 254 -34.69 34.95 13.22
N GLU A 255 -35.21 34.38 14.31
CA GLU A 255 -36.04 35.12 15.25
C GLU A 255 -35.29 36.28 15.92
N LEU A 256 -34.00 36.13 16.22
CA LEU A 256 -33.17 37.20 16.78
C LEU A 256 -32.94 38.32 15.76
N GLU A 257 -32.71 37.99 14.49
CA GLU A 257 -32.54 38.97 13.40
C GLU A 257 -33.82 39.79 13.17
N GLU A 258 -34.99 39.13 13.11
CA GLU A 258 -36.29 39.79 12.97
C GLU A 258 -36.56 40.76 14.13
N GLN A 259 -36.25 40.35 15.36
CA GLN A 259 -36.41 41.20 16.54
C GLN A 259 -35.42 42.37 16.57
N THR A 260 -34.16 42.14 16.20
CA THR A 260 -33.14 43.20 16.14
C THR A 260 -33.51 44.26 15.10
N ALA A 261 -34.10 43.84 13.97
CA ALA A 261 -34.65 44.76 12.97
C ALA A 261 -35.82 45.58 13.51
N ALA A 262 -36.75 44.94 14.24
CA ALA A 262 -37.87 45.62 14.89
C ALA A 262 -37.41 46.64 15.96
N ASP A 263 -36.44 46.28 16.80
CA ASP A 263 -35.83 47.17 17.80
C ASP A 263 -35.14 48.37 17.13
N THR A 264 -34.49 48.16 15.99
CA THR A 264 -33.82 49.24 15.24
C THR A 264 -34.84 50.23 14.69
N ALA A 265 -35.92 49.75 14.08
CA ALA A 265 -37.01 50.59 13.59
C ALA A 265 -37.66 51.41 14.74
N LEU A 266 -37.91 50.77 15.88
CA LEU A 266 -38.50 51.46 17.04
C LEU A 266 -37.57 52.53 17.63
N ARG A 267 -36.24 52.32 17.60
CA ARG A 267 -35.25 53.33 17.99
C ARG A 267 -35.23 54.53 17.04
N GLU A 268 -35.33 54.30 15.74
CA GLU A 268 -35.42 55.36 14.74
C GLU A 268 -36.70 56.19 14.91
N GLU A 269 -37.85 55.53 15.12
CA GLU A 269 -39.13 56.19 15.43
C GLU A 269 -39.06 57.02 16.71
N LEU A 270 -38.43 56.49 17.76
CA LEU A 270 -38.24 57.22 19.01
C LEU A 270 -37.34 58.45 18.83
N GLN A 271 -36.24 58.34 18.08
CA GLN A 271 -35.37 59.48 17.79
C GLN A 271 -36.11 60.56 17.00
N ALA A 272 -36.88 60.18 15.98
CA ALA A 272 -37.71 61.11 15.22
C ALA A 272 -38.76 61.80 16.10
N ALA A 273 -39.43 61.05 16.97
CA ALA A 273 -40.41 61.60 17.91
C ALA A 273 -39.79 62.57 18.93
N ILE A 274 -38.58 62.29 19.43
CA ILE A 274 -37.84 63.19 20.33
C ILE A 274 -37.49 64.49 19.61
N HIS A 275 -37.01 64.43 18.37
CA HIS A 275 -36.72 65.61 17.57
C HIS A 275 -37.98 66.45 17.32
N ALA A 276 -39.09 65.82 16.93
CA ALA A 276 -40.35 66.51 16.70
C ALA A 276 -40.92 67.14 17.98
N ALA A 277 -40.82 66.46 19.12
CA ALA A 277 -41.25 66.99 20.42
C ALA A 277 -40.45 68.25 20.80
N ARG A 278 -39.12 68.22 20.60
CA ARG A 278 -38.24 69.37 20.87
C ARG A 278 -38.58 70.56 19.97
N GLN A 279 -38.80 70.34 18.68
CA GLN A 279 -39.22 71.40 17.76
C GLN A 279 -40.58 72.01 18.16
N ALA A 280 -41.52 71.19 18.61
CA ALA A 280 -42.81 71.67 19.09
C ALA A 280 -42.69 72.46 20.42
N GLU A 281 -41.75 72.11 21.30
CA GLU A 281 -41.45 72.90 22.51
C GLU A 281 -40.82 74.26 22.16
N GLU A 282 -39.90 74.30 21.19
CA GLU A 282 -39.33 75.54 20.66
C GLU A 282 -40.41 76.43 20.02
N GLU A 283 -41.36 75.84 19.28
CA GLU A 283 -42.54 76.52 18.70
C GLU A 283 -43.46 77.09 19.78
N VAL A 284 -43.71 76.35 20.86
CA VAL A 284 -44.49 76.82 22.03
C VAL A 284 -43.81 78.03 22.68
N SER A 285 -42.49 78.00 22.87
CA SER A 285 -41.74 79.12 23.43
C SER A 285 -41.86 80.36 22.54
N ALA A 286 -41.63 80.22 21.23
CA ALA A 286 -41.71 81.33 20.29
C ALA A 286 -43.13 81.92 20.20
N ALA A 287 -44.17 81.08 20.20
CA ALA A 287 -45.56 81.53 20.20
C ALA A 287 -45.93 82.25 21.52
N ALA A 288 -45.38 81.83 22.65
CA ALA A 288 -45.59 82.50 23.93
C ALA A 288 -44.95 83.89 23.95
N ASP A 289 -43.72 84.02 23.44
CA ASP A 289 -43.02 85.30 23.32
C ASP A 289 -43.78 86.29 22.40
N LEU A 290 -44.39 85.79 21.31
CA LEU A 290 -45.22 86.59 20.40
C LEU A 290 -46.48 87.13 21.09
N VAL A 291 -47.19 86.27 21.83
CA VAL A 291 -48.38 86.68 22.60
C VAL A 291 -48.00 87.73 23.64
N GLU A 292 -46.91 87.54 24.38
CA GLU A 292 -46.43 88.53 25.37
C GLU A 292 -46.10 89.88 24.71
N ALA A 293 -45.35 89.85 23.60
CA ALA A 293 -45.01 91.05 22.84
C ALA A 293 -46.26 91.77 22.29
N ARG A 294 -47.26 91.02 21.81
CA ARG A 294 -48.51 91.57 21.28
C ARG A 294 -49.36 92.20 22.38
N GLY A 295 -49.47 91.54 23.54
CA GLY A 295 -50.15 92.10 24.71
C GLY A 295 -49.54 93.41 25.19
N ALA A 296 -48.20 93.54 25.13
CA ALA A 296 -47.52 94.81 25.42
C ALA A 296 -47.91 95.93 24.44
N VAL A 297 -48.05 95.62 23.14
CA VAL A 297 -48.50 96.58 22.12
C VAL A 297 -49.95 97.01 22.37
N VAL A 298 -50.85 96.06 22.64
CA VAL A 298 -52.26 96.34 22.98
C VAL A 298 -52.34 97.27 24.20
N ALA A 299 -51.60 96.98 25.27
CA ALA A 299 -51.54 97.81 26.46
C ALA A 299 -51.02 99.23 26.18
N GLN A 300 -50.03 99.37 25.28
CA GLN A 300 -49.47 100.66 24.89
C GLN A 300 -50.50 101.51 24.11
N VAL A 301 -51.21 100.92 23.15
CA VAL A 301 -52.25 101.64 22.38
C VAL A 301 -53.42 102.07 23.28
N GLN A 302 -53.82 101.21 24.24
CA GLN A 302 -54.82 101.57 25.26
C GLN A 302 -54.37 102.74 26.13
N LEU A 303 -53.10 102.77 26.54
CA LEU A 303 -52.53 103.89 27.28
C LEU A 303 -52.56 105.19 26.47
N ASP A 304 -52.24 105.14 25.18
CA ASP A 304 -52.24 106.32 24.32
C ASP A 304 -53.67 106.83 24.04
N LEU A 305 -54.65 105.93 23.86
CA LEU A 305 -56.08 106.30 23.84
C LEU A 305 -56.52 106.97 25.15
N SER A 306 -56.08 106.47 26.31
CA SER A 306 -56.39 107.06 27.62
C SER A 306 -55.77 108.44 27.81
N ARG A 307 -54.58 108.69 27.22
CA ARG A 307 -53.90 109.99 27.24
C ARG A 307 -54.62 110.97 26.33
N LEU A 308 -55.01 110.54 25.13
CA LEU A 308 -55.78 111.36 24.19
C LEU A 308 -57.12 111.78 24.80
N ALA A 309 -57.84 110.84 25.44
CA ALA A 309 -59.10 111.13 26.13
C ALA A 309 -58.92 112.15 27.27
N ARG A 310 -57.90 111.98 28.12
CA ARG A 310 -57.59 112.93 29.21
C ARG A 310 -57.25 114.32 28.69
N SER A 311 -56.53 114.40 27.56
CA SER A 311 -56.14 115.67 26.94
C SER A 311 -57.35 116.42 26.38
N ALA A 312 -58.29 115.70 25.75
CA ALA A 312 -59.55 116.27 25.26
C ALA A 312 -60.47 116.76 26.39
N THR A 313 -60.61 116.00 27.50
CA THR A 313 -61.46 116.41 28.64
C THR A 313 -60.89 117.60 29.42
N ALA A 314 -59.56 117.77 29.46
CA ALA A 314 -58.92 118.87 30.18
C ALA A 314 -59.17 120.24 29.51
N ILE A 315 -59.24 120.28 28.18
CA ILE A 315 -59.53 121.52 27.42
C ILE A 315 -60.98 121.96 27.64
N ASP A 316 -61.92 121.01 27.65
CA ASP A 316 -63.36 121.28 27.78
C ASP A 316 -63.75 121.74 29.20
N GLN A 317 -63.08 121.24 30.25
CA GLN A 317 -63.38 121.61 31.64
C GLN A 317 -62.72 122.91 32.14
N LEU A 318 -61.67 123.41 31.46
CA LEU A 318 -60.95 124.61 31.87
C LEU A 318 -61.43 125.90 31.15
N SER A 319 -62.28 125.77 30.13
CA SER A 319 -62.77 126.88 29.31
C SER A 319 -63.83 127.82 29.94
N PRO A 320 -64.60 127.49 31.00
CA PRO A 320 -65.67 128.38 31.48
C PRO A 320 -65.47 128.98 32.89
N PHE A 321 -64.25 129.15 33.39
CA PHE A 321 -64.05 129.83 34.69
C PHE A 321 -63.92 131.35 34.52
N GLU A 322 -65.00 132.07 34.78
CA GLU A 322 -64.96 133.52 34.98
C GLU A 322 -64.40 133.87 36.36
N PHE A 323 -63.22 134.51 36.40
CA PHE A 323 -62.58 134.91 37.65
C PHE A 323 -63.31 136.12 38.26
N VAL A 324 -64.20 135.86 39.21
CA VAL A 324 -64.89 136.91 39.99
C VAL A 324 -64.02 137.52 41.10
N VAL A 325 -62.90 136.88 41.46
CA VAL A 325 -61.95 137.36 42.49
C VAL A 325 -60.52 137.13 42.02
N CYS A 326 -59.62 138.08 42.28
CA CYS A 326 -58.21 137.96 41.91
C CYS A 326 -57.53 136.87 42.76
N PRO A 327 -57.02 135.77 42.18
CA PRO A 327 -56.43 134.67 42.94
C PRO A 327 -55.13 135.04 43.67
N ARG A 328 -54.54 136.20 43.39
CA ARG A 328 -53.32 136.68 44.06
C ARG A 328 -53.59 137.51 45.32
N CYS A 329 -54.52 138.48 45.26
CA CYS A 329 -54.77 139.42 46.35
C CYS A 329 -56.18 139.32 46.97
N MET A 330 -57.02 138.41 46.44
CA MET A 330 -58.39 138.15 46.88
C MET A 330 -59.36 139.35 46.80
N GLN A 331 -59.01 140.38 46.02
CA GLN A 331 -59.92 141.49 45.74
C GLN A 331 -60.96 141.11 44.68
N SER A 332 -62.18 141.62 44.85
CA SER A 332 -63.29 141.41 43.91
C SER A 332 -62.96 142.01 42.55
N LEU A 333 -63.21 141.23 41.48
CA LEU A 333 -63.02 141.66 40.09
C LEU A 333 -64.33 142.08 39.42
N THR A 334 -65.48 141.88 40.08
CA THR A 334 -66.83 142.10 39.52
C THR A 334 -67.15 143.53 39.05
N THR A 335 -66.42 144.55 39.51
CA THR A 335 -66.61 145.96 39.13
C THR A 335 -65.38 146.59 38.46
N ARG A 336 -64.39 145.77 38.06
CA ARG A 336 -63.16 146.25 37.42
C ARG A 336 -63.44 146.60 35.96
N ALA A 337 -63.10 147.82 35.54
CA ALA A 337 -63.16 148.21 34.13
C ALA A 337 -62.01 147.56 33.36
N VAL A 338 -62.31 146.73 32.36
CA VAL A 338 -61.36 146.01 31.50
C VAL A 338 -61.78 146.19 30.04
N ALA A 339 -60.81 146.35 29.13
CA ALA A 339 -61.06 146.37 27.68
C ALA A 339 -61.52 144.98 27.21
N GLU A 340 -62.37 144.92 26.16
CA GLU A 340 -63.03 143.68 25.69
C GLU A 340 -62.08 142.53 25.35
N ASP A 341 -60.82 142.84 25.07
CA ASP A 341 -59.78 141.98 24.54
C ASP A 341 -58.61 141.80 25.51
N HIS A 342 -58.84 142.00 26.81
CA HIS A 342 -57.85 141.82 27.88
C HIS A 342 -58.39 140.97 29.03
N CYS A 343 -57.54 140.11 29.56
CA CYS A 343 -57.87 139.22 30.67
C CYS A 343 -58.28 139.98 31.94
N VAL A 344 -59.43 139.62 32.51
CA VAL A 344 -60.02 140.28 33.70
C VAL A 344 -59.12 140.24 34.96
N VAL A 345 -58.22 139.27 35.05
CA VAL A 345 -57.33 139.09 36.22
C VAL A 345 -56.07 139.97 36.09
N CYS A 346 -55.34 139.83 34.98
CA CYS A 346 -54.01 140.42 34.83
C CYS A 346 -53.97 141.67 33.93
N LEU A 347 -55.07 142.01 33.26
CA LEU A 347 -55.17 143.11 32.29
C LEU A 347 -54.15 143.02 31.15
N GLN A 348 -53.73 141.81 30.77
CA GLN A 348 -52.95 141.58 29.55
C GLN A 348 -53.90 141.27 28.40
N PRO A 349 -53.52 141.57 27.14
CA PRO A 349 -54.33 141.19 25.98
C PRO A 349 -54.58 139.68 25.98
N ASP A 350 -55.82 139.26 25.75
CA ASP A 350 -56.13 137.84 25.65
C ASP A 350 -55.36 137.22 24.45
N PRO A 351 -54.66 136.09 24.63
CA PRO A 351 -53.90 135.48 23.55
C PRO A 351 -54.84 135.00 22.43
N VAL A 352 -54.45 135.26 21.18
CA VAL A 352 -55.16 134.79 19.97
C VAL A 352 -55.26 133.25 20.04
N VAL A 353 -56.50 132.75 20.13
CA VAL A 353 -56.81 131.32 20.27
C VAL A 353 -56.15 130.55 19.12
N ALA A 354 -55.18 129.69 19.43
CA ALA A 354 -54.82 128.60 18.53
C ALA A 354 -55.96 127.59 18.61
N ASP A 355 -56.82 127.58 17.59
CA ASP A 355 -57.89 126.60 17.44
C ASP A 355 -57.30 125.20 17.60
N VAL A 356 -57.64 124.54 18.70
CA VAL A 356 -57.50 123.10 18.81
C VAL A 356 -58.61 122.52 17.96
N ASP A 357 -58.29 122.07 16.74
CA ASP A 357 -59.27 121.49 15.82
C ASP A 357 -59.85 120.19 16.43
N PRO A 358 -61.14 120.19 16.84
CA PRO A 358 -61.78 119.00 17.39
C PRO A 358 -61.80 117.84 16.38
N ALA A 359 -61.78 118.13 15.08
CA ALA A 359 -61.77 117.11 14.03
C ALA A 359 -60.44 116.35 14.00
N ALA A 360 -59.30 117.02 14.23
CA ALA A 360 -57.98 116.38 14.25
C ALA A 360 -57.78 115.45 15.47
N ILE A 361 -58.36 115.78 16.62
CA ILE A 361 -58.37 114.91 17.81
C ILE A 361 -59.24 113.67 17.57
N GLU A 362 -60.41 113.84 16.95
CA GLU A 362 -61.31 112.71 16.67
C GLU A 362 -60.78 111.79 15.56
N GLU A 363 -60.09 112.34 14.56
CA GLU A 363 -59.36 111.56 13.55
C GLU A 363 -58.24 110.73 14.21
N THR A 364 -57.45 111.34 15.11
CA THR A 364 -56.40 110.64 15.85
C THR A 364 -56.98 109.56 16.78
N ARG A 365 -58.13 109.80 17.41
CA ARG A 365 -58.86 108.80 18.21
C ARG A 365 -59.30 107.61 17.34
N THR A 366 -59.86 107.88 16.17
CA THR A 366 -60.36 106.85 15.26
C THR A 366 -59.20 105.97 14.75
N VAL A 367 -58.07 106.58 14.41
CA VAL A 367 -56.85 105.86 13.99
C VAL A 367 -56.33 104.97 15.12
N LEU A 368 -56.25 105.47 16.35
CA LEU A 368 -55.79 104.68 17.50
C LEU A 368 -56.78 103.56 17.90
N GLN A 369 -58.09 103.79 17.72
CA GLN A 369 -59.12 102.75 17.92
C GLN A 369 -58.99 101.64 16.88
N GLN A 370 -58.80 101.99 15.60
CA GLN A 370 -58.56 101.01 14.54
C GLN A 370 -57.28 100.21 14.82
N GLN A 371 -56.20 100.88 15.24
CA GLN A 371 -54.95 100.20 15.62
C GLN A 371 -55.12 99.27 16.83
N LEU A 372 -55.99 99.62 17.78
CA LEU A 372 -56.30 98.76 18.92
C LEU A 372 -57.07 97.51 18.47
N GLU A 373 -58.09 97.67 17.65
CA GLU A 373 -58.87 96.56 17.10
C GLU A 373 -57.99 95.61 16.27
N ASP A 374 -57.14 96.15 15.41
CA ASP A 374 -56.18 95.36 14.62
C ASP A 374 -55.19 94.62 15.54
N ALA A 375 -54.66 95.29 16.57
CA ALA A 375 -53.73 94.68 17.52
C ALA A 375 -54.38 93.56 18.35
N GLN A 376 -55.64 93.73 18.76
CA GLN A 376 -56.43 92.72 19.47
C GLN A 376 -56.77 91.52 18.59
N HIS A 377 -57.10 91.76 17.32
CA HIS A 377 -57.32 90.68 16.36
C HIS A 377 -56.05 89.83 16.14
N ILE A 378 -54.89 90.48 16.07
CA ILE A 378 -53.60 89.78 15.97
C ILE A 378 -53.28 89.04 17.27
N GLU A 379 -53.51 89.65 18.44
CA GLU A 379 -53.33 89.01 19.76
C GLU A 379 -54.13 87.72 19.88
N GLN A 380 -55.42 87.76 19.51
CA GLN A 380 -56.28 86.58 19.56
C GLN A 380 -55.84 85.48 18.56
N SER A 381 -55.29 85.88 17.42
CA SER A 381 -54.65 84.95 16.48
C SER A 381 -53.42 84.30 17.11
N ASP A 382 -52.53 85.10 17.69
CA ASP A 382 -51.29 84.64 18.35
C ASP A 382 -51.62 83.68 19.53
N GLU A 383 -52.65 83.95 20.32
CA GLU A 383 -53.15 83.08 21.40
C GLU A 383 -53.66 81.73 20.87
N THR A 384 -54.40 81.76 19.76
CA THR A 384 -54.91 80.54 19.09
C THR A 384 -53.74 79.68 18.57
N HIS A 385 -52.70 80.32 18.00
CA HIS A 385 -51.47 79.66 17.59
C HIS A 385 -50.74 79.02 18.78
N LEU A 386 -50.59 79.73 19.90
CA LEU A 386 -49.97 79.20 21.12
C LEU A 386 -50.72 77.98 21.66
N GLN A 387 -52.06 78.01 21.66
CA GLN A 387 -52.86 76.87 22.12
C GLN A 387 -52.67 75.64 21.22
N ALA A 388 -52.65 75.84 19.89
CA ALA A 388 -52.39 74.77 18.93
C ALA A 388 -50.97 74.18 19.10
N ALA A 389 -49.96 75.03 19.27
CA ALA A 389 -48.58 74.60 19.53
C ALA A 389 -48.47 73.78 20.82
N ARG A 390 -49.15 74.20 21.91
CA ARG A 390 -49.16 73.47 23.19
C ARG A 390 -49.79 72.09 23.06
N GLN A 391 -50.93 71.98 22.37
CA GLN A 391 -51.58 70.69 22.11
C GLN A 391 -50.67 69.75 21.31
N ARG A 392 -50.00 70.27 20.28
CA ARG A 392 -49.05 69.52 19.47
C ARG A 392 -47.86 69.01 20.30
N SER A 393 -47.27 69.86 21.13
CA SER A 393 -46.18 69.47 22.04
C SER A 393 -46.59 68.36 23.01
N GLN A 394 -47.79 68.45 23.62
CA GLN A 394 -48.32 67.41 24.51
C GLN A 394 -48.52 66.06 23.79
N GLN A 395 -49.06 66.07 22.58
CA GLN A 395 -49.25 64.86 21.79
C GLN A 395 -47.92 64.18 21.46
N LEU A 396 -46.91 64.95 21.05
CA LEU A 396 -45.58 64.42 20.73
C LEU A 396 -44.85 63.90 21.97
N ASN A 397 -44.94 64.59 23.11
CA ASN A 397 -44.36 64.12 24.37
C ASN A 397 -45.02 62.82 24.89
N PHE A 398 -46.33 62.67 24.69
CA PHE A 398 -47.01 61.41 24.95
C PHE A 398 -46.50 60.28 24.04
N ALA A 399 -46.33 60.55 22.74
CA ALA A 399 -45.78 59.60 21.79
C ALA A 399 -44.36 59.14 22.17
N VAL A 400 -43.47 60.07 22.56
CA VAL A 400 -42.12 59.76 23.05
C VAL A 400 -42.17 58.84 24.27
N THR A 401 -43.05 59.12 25.23
CA THR A 401 -43.18 58.31 26.45
C THR A 401 -43.69 56.90 26.13
N SER A 402 -44.65 56.78 25.20
CA SER A 402 -45.18 55.49 24.74
C SER A 402 -44.12 54.66 24.02
N LEU A 403 -43.38 55.26 23.09
CA LEU A 403 -42.32 54.60 22.33
C LEU A 403 -41.17 54.14 23.24
N ARG A 404 -40.77 54.96 24.23
CA ARG A 404 -39.78 54.54 25.26
C ARG A 404 -40.24 53.31 26.03
N ARG A 405 -41.51 53.28 26.45
CA ARG A 405 -42.07 52.16 27.21
C ARG A 405 -42.13 50.89 26.36
N GLN A 406 -42.48 51.01 25.08
CA GLN A 406 -42.48 49.88 24.14
C GLN A 406 -41.06 49.33 23.94
N LEU A 407 -40.07 50.20 23.75
CA LEU A 407 -38.67 49.80 23.58
C LEU A 407 -38.10 49.11 24.83
N ASP A 408 -38.38 49.66 26.02
CA ASP A 408 -37.93 49.06 27.29
C ASP A 408 -38.55 47.68 27.54
N ALA A 409 -39.83 47.50 27.20
CA ALA A 409 -40.52 46.21 27.32
C ALA A 409 -39.96 45.16 26.36
N GLN A 410 -39.67 45.54 25.10
CA GLN A 410 -39.06 44.64 24.13
C GLN A 410 -37.61 44.27 24.50
N THR A 411 -36.83 45.24 25.00
CA THR A 411 -35.41 45.02 25.32
C THR A 411 -35.20 44.14 26.56
N ARG A 412 -35.98 44.34 27.64
CA ARG A 412 -35.78 43.60 28.91
C ARG A 412 -36.23 42.14 28.86
N ASP A 413 -37.32 41.83 28.16
CA ASP A 413 -37.93 40.50 28.21
C ASP A 413 -37.48 39.56 27.08
N ALA A 414 -36.85 40.07 26.01
CA ALA A 414 -36.57 39.26 24.82
C ALA A 414 -35.09 38.92 24.57
N VAL A 415 -34.15 39.84 24.85
CA VAL A 415 -32.80 39.75 24.24
C VAL A 415 -31.86 38.80 24.99
N ALA A 416 -31.74 38.92 26.31
CA ALA A 416 -30.76 38.15 27.09
C ALA A 416 -30.99 36.62 27.08
N PRO A 417 -32.21 36.10 27.32
CA PRO A 417 -32.45 34.64 27.33
C PRO A 417 -32.23 33.96 25.97
N ARG A 418 -32.36 34.72 24.86
CA ARG A 418 -32.19 34.20 23.50
C ARG A 418 -30.72 34.05 23.11
N PHE A 419 -29.85 34.95 23.57
CA PHE A 419 -28.40 34.80 23.40
C PHE A 419 -27.88 33.55 24.12
N ASP A 420 -28.39 33.28 25.33
CA ASP A 420 -28.07 32.06 26.07
C ASP A 420 -28.57 30.82 25.31
N ALA A 421 -29.82 30.85 24.82
CA ALA A 421 -30.37 29.74 24.02
C ALA A 421 -29.58 29.47 22.71
N ILE A 422 -29.10 30.51 22.03
CA ILE A 422 -28.24 30.37 20.83
C ILE A 422 -26.88 29.79 21.21
N THR A 423 -26.31 30.21 22.34
CA THR A 423 -25.02 29.71 22.83
C THR A 423 -25.11 28.24 23.20
N ASP A 424 -26.16 27.84 23.91
CA ASP A 424 -26.44 26.45 24.28
C ASP A 424 -26.68 25.58 23.05
N ALA A 425 -27.50 26.06 22.10
CA ALA A 425 -27.76 25.36 20.85
C ALA A 425 -26.48 25.21 20.00
N SER A 426 -25.65 26.25 19.93
CA SER A 426 -24.35 26.21 19.23
C SER A 426 -23.38 25.22 19.87
N THR A 427 -23.30 25.20 21.21
CA THR A 427 -22.48 24.26 21.97
C THR A 427 -22.94 22.82 21.74
N ARG A 428 -24.26 22.58 21.72
CA ARG A 428 -24.84 21.27 21.41
C ARG A 428 -24.51 20.81 20.00
N VAL A 429 -24.60 21.69 19.01
CA VAL A 429 -24.21 21.40 17.61
C VAL A 429 -22.74 21.03 17.54
N ALA A 430 -21.86 21.78 18.20
CA ALA A 430 -20.42 21.49 18.24
C ALA A 430 -20.12 20.13 18.90
N ALA A 431 -20.77 19.81 20.02
CA ALA A 431 -20.63 18.52 20.69
C ALA A 431 -21.09 17.34 19.82
N LEU A 432 -22.24 17.49 19.13
CA LEU A 432 -22.74 16.46 18.21
C LEU A 432 -21.78 16.23 17.02
N LYS A 433 -21.20 17.31 16.46
CA LYS A 433 -20.18 17.21 15.40
C LYS A 433 -18.94 16.46 15.89
N ALA A 434 -18.42 16.81 17.06
CA ALA A 434 -17.28 16.10 17.66
C ALA A 434 -17.57 14.60 17.89
N SER A 435 -18.76 14.25 18.38
CA SER A 435 -19.17 12.84 18.54
C SER A 435 -19.27 12.10 17.21
N ILE A 436 -19.81 12.75 16.16
CA ILE A 436 -19.86 12.19 14.79
C ILE A 436 -18.46 11.92 14.27
N ASP A 437 -17.52 12.85 14.46
CA ASP A 437 -16.13 12.70 14.02
C ASP A 437 -15.43 11.54 14.74
N ALA A 438 -15.60 11.44 16.07
CA ALA A 438 -15.04 10.34 16.86
C ALA A 438 -15.55 8.96 16.41
N ILE A 439 -16.87 8.81 16.20
CA ILE A 439 -17.43 7.55 15.70
C ILE A 439 -16.96 7.26 14.27
N THR A 440 -16.82 8.29 13.43
CA THR A 440 -16.33 8.12 12.06
C THR A 440 -14.92 7.56 12.04
N GLN A 441 -14.00 8.11 12.85
CA GLN A 441 -12.63 7.58 12.99
C GLN A 441 -12.59 6.12 13.47
N LEU A 442 -13.46 5.77 14.42
CA LEU A 442 -13.57 4.38 14.89
C LEU A 442 -14.05 3.45 13.77
N ARG A 443 -15.02 3.88 12.95
CA ARG A 443 -15.53 3.10 11.81
C ARG A 443 -14.51 2.97 10.66
N ASP A 444 -13.61 3.94 10.49
CA ASP A 444 -12.49 3.82 9.56
C ASP A 444 -11.54 2.69 9.98
N SER A 445 -11.33 2.52 11.28
CA SER A 445 -10.56 1.38 11.81
C SER A 445 -11.24 0.04 11.53
N TRP A 446 -12.58 -0.03 11.65
CA TRP A 446 -13.36 -1.20 11.23
C TRP A 446 -13.34 -1.43 9.70
N ALA A 447 -13.20 -0.38 8.89
CA ALA A 447 -13.03 -0.51 7.44
C ALA A 447 -11.76 -1.29 7.07
N ARG A 448 -10.68 -1.09 7.84
CA ARG A 448 -9.44 -1.86 7.70
C ARG A 448 -9.66 -3.34 8.00
N VAL A 449 -10.41 -3.68 9.04
CA VAL A 449 -10.77 -5.09 9.36
C VAL A 449 -11.54 -5.73 8.20
N ARG A 450 -12.54 -5.03 7.65
CA ARG A 450 -13.31 -5.51 6.49
C ARG A 450 -12.45 -5.73 5.25
N ALA A 451 -11.43 -4.89 5.04
CA ALA A 451 -10.47 -5.06 3.95
C ALA A 451 -9.63 -6.32 4.14
N ILE A 452 -9.09 -6.55 5.34
CA ILE A 452 -8.34 -7.78 5.67
C ILE A 452 -9.23 -9.02 5.51
N ASP A 453 -10.50 -8.94 5.93
CA ASP A 453 -11.48 -10.01 5.75
C ASP A 453 -11.74 -10.34 4.28
N LYS A 454 -11.79 -9.32 3.43
CA LYS A 454 -11.91 -9.49 1.98
C LYS A 454 -10.67 -10.20 1.43
N ASP A 455 -9.46 -9.74 1.78
CA ASP A 455 -8.21 -10.38 1.37
C ASP A 455 -8.16 -11.84 1.79
N ILE A 456 -8.59 -12.17 3.01
CA ILE A 456 -8.69 -13.55 3.51
C ILE A 456 -9.63 -14.39 2.64
N ARG A 457 -10.80 -13.86 2.26
CA ARG A 457 -11.75 -14.56 1.37
C ARG A 457 -11.15 -14.79 -0.02
N ASP A 458 -10.49 -13.78 -0.58
CA ASP A 458 -9.88 -13.86 -1.90
C ASP A 458 -8.73 -14.89 -1.92
N ILE A 459 -7.84 -14.87 -0.92
CA ILE A 459 -6.77 -15.89 -0.75
C ILE A 459 -7.37 -17.29 -0.59
N ARG A 460 -8.47 -17.44 0.17
CA ARG A 460 -9.16 -18.74 0.33
C ARG A 460 -9.76 -19.23 -0.99
N ALA A 461 -10.30 -18.34 -1.82
CA ALA A 461 -10.85 -18.70 -3.12
C ALA A 461 -9.72 -19.14 -4.08
N GLU A 462 -8.65 -18.37 -4.16
CA GLU A 462 -7.46 -18.69 -4.95
C GLU A 462 -6.86 -20.04 -4.53
N ARG A 463 -6.69 -20.28 -3.22
CA ARG A 463 -6.18 -21.56 -2.71
C ARG A 463 -7.08 -22.75 -3.06
N ARG A 464 -8.41 -22.57 -3.07
CA ARG A 464 -9.33 -23.63 -3.50
C ARG A 464 -9.14 -23.96 -4.98
N GLN A 465 -8.96 -22.94 -5.82
CA GLN A 465 -8.70 -23.14 -7.25
C GLN A 465 -7.37 -23.87 -7.46
N VAL A 466 -6.27 -23.38 -6.86
CA VAL A 466 -4.96 -24.03 -6.97
C VAL A 466 -5.00 -25.49 -6.48
N ASN A 467 -5.69 -25.77 -5.37
CA ASN A 467 -5.82 -27.15 -4.88
C ASN A 467 -6.64 -28.05 -5.83
N LYS A 468 -7.63 -27.48 -6.54
CA LYS A 468 -8.37 -28.19 -7.59
C LYS A 468 -7.43 -28.50 -8.76
N ASP A 469 -6.64 -27.53 -9.21
CA ASP A 469 -5.68 -27.69 -10.30
C ASP A 469 -4.59 -28.74 -9.93
N ILE A 470 -4.10 -28.73 -8.69
CA ILE A 470 -3.20 -29.78 -8.15
C ILE A 470 -3.84 -31.16 -8.27
N LYS A 471 -5.12 -31.29 -7.88
CA LYS A 471 -5.83 -32.57 -7.92
C LYS A 471 -5.97 -33.06 -9.36
N GLU A 472 -6.46 -32.20 -10.26
CA GLU A 472 -6.64 -32.53 -11.68
C GLU A 472 -5.31 -32.93 -12.33
N LYS A 473 -4.25 -32.17 -12.08
CA LYS A 473 -2.91 -32.46 -12.60
C LYS A 473 -2.32 -33.75 -12.03
N SER A 474 -2.52 -34.00 -10.74
CA SER A 474 -2.10 -35.26 -10.11
C SER A 474 -2.87 -36.46 -10.66
N GLU A 475 -4.15 -36.28 -11.01
CA GLU A 475 -4.99 -37.31 -11.63
C GLU A 475 -4.50 -37.65 -13.05
N GLN A 476 -4.09 -36.65 -13.83
CA GLN A 476 -3.49 -36.86 -15.16
C GLN A 476 -2.18 -37.68 -15.09
N LEU A 477 -1.38 -37.47 -14.05
CA LEU A 477 -0.12 -38.20 -13.83
C LEU A 477 -0.32 -39.58 -13.18
N LYS A 478 -1.55 -40.00 -12.85
CA LYS A 478 -1.80 -41.34 -12.30
C LYS A 478 -1.46 -42.46 -13.27
N ALA A 479 -1.60 -42.22 -14.59
CA ALA A 479 -1.19 -43.19 -15.60
C ALA A 479 0.30 -43.53 -15.47
N SER A 480 1.15 -42.57 -15.09
CA SER A 480 2.57 -42.80 -14.85
C SER A 480 2.87 -43.61 -13.58
N GLN A 481 1.89 -43.85 -12.71
CA GLN A 481 2.09 -44.71 -11.53
C GLN A 481 2.18 -46.20 -11.90
N THR A 482 1.63 -46.62 -13.05
CA THR A 482 1.84 -48.00 -13.53
C THR A 482 3.29 -48.22 -13.94
N LEU A 483 3.95 -47.18 -14.48
CA LEU A 483 5.38 -47.22 -14.86
C LEU A 483 6.27 -47.63 -13.68
N LEU A 484 5.95 -47.24 -12.45
CA LEU A 484 6.76 -47.63 -11.29
C LEU A 484 6.61 -49.13 -10.95
N GLY A 485 5.43 -49.71 -11.21
CA GLY A 485 5.20 -51.15 -11.12
C GLY A 485 5.95 -51.93 -12.19
N ASP A 486 5.92 -51.43 -13.43
CA ASP A 486 6.64 -52.01 -14.56
C ASP A 486 8.16 -51.93 -14.33
N LEU A 487 8.67 -50.78 -13.90
CA LEU A 487 10.06 -50.57 -13.53
C LEU A 487 10.51 -51.52 -12.40
N SER A 488 9.67 -51.71 -11.37
CA SER A 488 9.97 -52.67 -10.29
C SER A 488 10.02 -54.11 -10.79
N THR A 489 9.17 -54.45 -11.76
CA THR A 489 9.15 -55.78 -12.39
C THR A 489 10.41 -56.01 -13.21
N GLU A 490 10.85 -55.05 -14.02
CA GLU A 490 12.09 -55.13 -14.78
C GLU A 490 13.32 -55.22 -13.87
N PHE A 491 13.35 -54.46 -12.78
CA PHE A 491 14.41 -54.50 -11.78
C PHE A 491 14.53 -55.90 -11.15
N GLY A 492 13.39 -56.49 -10.77
CA GLY A 492 13.35 -57.85 -10.23
C GLY A 492 13.83 -58.89 -11.23
N GLN A 493 13.34 -58.82 -12.48
CA GLN A 493 13.75 -59.73 -13.56
C GLN A 493 15.26 -59.64 -13.85
N LEU A 494 15.82 -58.43 -13.87
CA LEU A 494 17.26 -58.23 -14.08
C LEU A 494 18.08 -58.87 -12.96
N LEU A 495 17.72 -58.64 -11.69
CA LEU A 495 18.42 -59.24 -10.56
C LEU A 495 18.33 -60.77 -10.57
N THR A 496 17.16 -61.34 -10.87
CA THR A 496 16.99 -62.80 -11.01
C THR A 496 17.83 -63.36 -12.15
N SER A 497 18.01 -62.63 -13.26
CA SER A 497 18.81 -63.07 -14.40
C SER A 497 20.30 -63.25 -14.10
N TRP A 498 20.81 -62.62 -13.03
CA TRP A 498 22.19 -62.80 -12.56
C TRP A 498 22.37 -64.00 -11.62
N ASN A 499 21.37 -64.89 -11.55
CA ASN A 499 21.38 -66.13 -10.77
C ASN A 499 21.82 -65.93 -9.32
N LEU A 500 21.36 -64.84 -8.69
CA LEU A 500 21.68 -64.53 -7.29
C LEU A 500 20.84 -65.43 -6.37
N PRO A 501 21.44 -66.45 -5.71
CA PRO A 501 20.70 -67.51 -5.03
C PRO A 501 19.93 -67.04 -3.78
N TRP A 502 20.20 -65.81 -3.34
CA TRP A 502 19.60 -65.19 -2.16
C TRP A 502 18.51 -64.18 -2.51
N VAL A 503 18.20 -63.94 -3.79
CA VAL A 503 17.14 -63.00 -4.21
C VAL A 503 15.84 -63.76 -4.44
N ASP A 504 14.86 -63.58 -3.56
CA ASP A 504 13.49 -64.10 -3.72
C ASP A 504 12.57 -63.05 -4.34
N THR A 505 12.67 -61.80 -3.86
CA THR A 505 11.88 -60.67 -4.35
C THR A 505 12.74 -59.43 -4.44
N ALA A 506 12.55 -58.62 -5.48
CA ALA A 506 13.22 -57.34 -5.62
C ALA A 506 12.28 -56.33 -6.28
N VAL A 507 12.11 -55.18 -5.63
CA VAL A 507 11.21 -54.11 -6.06
C VAL A 507 11.84 -52.74 -5.82
N ILE A 508 11.30 -51.70 -6.44
CA ILE A 508 11.63 -50.32 -6.11
C ILE A 508 10.52 -49.78 -5.21
N ASP A 509 10.91 -49.30 -4.03
CA ASP A 509 9.97 -48.77 -3.05
C ASP A 509 9.24 -47.52 -3.57
N ARG A 510 7.95 -47.38 -3.25
CA ARG A 510 7.10 -46.34 -3.86
C ARG A 510 7.28 -44.95 -3.27
N ASP A 511 7.83 -44.86 -2.07
CA ASP A 511 7.96 -43.60 -1.32
C ASP A 511 9.40 -43.10 -1.26
N THR A 512 10.36 -44.04 -1.27
CA THR A 512 11.79 -43.77 -1.28
C THR A 512 12.40 -43.93 -2.66
N TYR A 513 11.79 -44.67 -3.60
CA TYR A 513 12.38 -44.97 -4.91
C TYR A 513 13.74 -45.69 -4.82
N LEU A 514 14.00 -46.37 -3.70
CA LEU A 514 15.19 -47.16 -3.46
C LEU A 514 14.90 -48.65 -3.70
N PRO A 515 15.93 -49.45 -4.04
CA PRO A 515 15.77 -50.88 -4.18
C PRO A 515 15.51 -51.53 -2.81
N VAL A 516 14.52 -52.42 -2.78
CA VAL A 516 14.19 -53.28 -1.64
C VAL A 516 14.28 -54.72 -2.12
N VAL A 517 15.11 -55.53 -1.46
CA VAL A 517 15.33 -56.94 -1.81
C VAL A 517 14.94 -57.81 -0.62
N ASN A 518 14.08 -58.80 -0.83
CA ASN A 518 13.50 -59.66 0.20
C ASN A 518 12.84 -58.88 1.35
N GLY A 519 12.20 -57.75 1.02
CA GLY A 519 11.61 -56.84 2.01
C GLY A 519 12.63 -56.08 2.86
N GLN A 520 13.94 -56.19 2.59
CA GLN A 520 14.99 -55.47 3.28
C GLN A 520 15.39 -54.21 2.48
N PRO A 521 15.55 -53.05 3.15
CA PRO A 521 16.06 -51.85 2.50
C PRO A 521 17.54 -52.01 2.14
N PHE A 522 18.04 -51.18 1.23
CA PHE A 522 19.41 -51.28 0.70
C PHE A 522 20.49 -51.25 1.79
N GLU A 523 20.29 -50.46 2.84
CA GLU A 523 21.22 -50.33 3.97
C GLU A 523 21.43 -51.66 4.71
N SER A 524 20.38 -52.49 4.81
CA SER A 524 20.48 -53.84 5.39
C SER A 524 21.26 -54.80 4.47
N LEU A 525 21.22 -54.59 3.15
CA LEU A 525 21.96 -55.40 2.18
C LEU A 525 23.46 -55.10 2.23
N GLN A 526 23.85 -53.86 2.53
CA GLN A 526 25.27 -53.50 2.73
C GLN A 526 25.89 -54.30 3.86
N ALA A 527 25.17 -54.46 4.98
CA ALA A 527 25.61 -55.26 6.11
C ALA A 527 25.77 -56.75 5.77
N SER A 528 25.11 -57.20 4.70
CA SER A 528 25.15 -58.59 4.23
C SER A 528 26.29 -58.88 3.24
N GLY A 529 26.95 -57.84 2.69
CA GLY A 529 28.18 -57.96 1.91
C GLY A 529 28.29 -56.95 0.75
N GLY A 530 29.48 -56.38 0.54
CA GLY A 530 29.71 -55.35 -0.50
C GLY A 530 29.41 -55.82 -1.92
N GLY A 531 29.63 -57.10 -2.24
CA GLY A 531 29.32 -57.66 -3.56
C GLY A 531 27.81 -57.72 -3.84
N ILE A 532 27.00 -57.96 -2.80
CA ILE A 532 25.53 -57.92 -2.87
C ILE A 532 25.09 -56.48 -3.16
N ALA A 533 25.56 -55.52 -2.37
CA ALA A 533 25.24 -54.12 -2.54
C ALA A 533 25.66 -53.57 -3.92
N THR A 534 26.88 -53.92 -4.39
CA THR A 534 27.38 -53.56 -5.73
C THR A 534 26.43 -54.06 -6.83
N SER A 535 26.00 -55.31 -6.72
CA SER A 535 25.09 -55.92 -7.71
C SER A 535 23.74 -55.20 -7.72
N VAL A 536 23.17 -54.93 -6.55
CA VAL A 536 21.89 -54.23 -6.42
C VAL A 536 21.96 -52.80 -6.98
N SER A 537 23.00 -52.03 -6.66
CA SER A 537 23.21 -50.68 -7.19
C SER A 537 23.37 -50.67 -8.71
N LEU A 538 24.11 -51.63 -9.25
CA LEU A 538 24.33 -51.74 -10.69
C LEU A 538 23.05 -52.16 -11.42
N ALA A 539 22.34 -53.17 -10.91
CA ALA A 539 21.06 -53.61 -11.47
C ALA A 539 20.04 -52.47 -11.45
N TYR A 540 19.95 -51.74 -10.34
CA TYR A 540 19.07 -50.58 -10.22
C TYR A 540 19.35 -49.56 -11.33
N SER A 541 20.60 -49.14 -11.47
CA SER A 541 20.97 -48.10 -12.43
C SER A 541 20.82 -48.54 -13.89
N LEU A 542 21.16 -49.80 -14.21
CA LEU A 542 20.91 -50.38 -15.53
C LEU A 542 19.41 -50.50 -15.84
N THR A 543 18.59 -50.79 -14.84
CA THR A 543 17.13 -50.84 -15.01
C THR A 543 16.58 -49.45 -15.30
N LEU A 544 16.98 -48.42 -14.53
CA LEU A 544 16.53 -47.05 -14.80
C LEU A 544 16.88 -46.61 -16.23
N LEU A 545 18.10 -46.91 -16.67
CA LEU A 545 18.59 -46.59 -18.01
C LEU A 545 17.79 -47.34 -19.09
N ALA A 546 17.67 -48.67 -18.98
CA ALA A 546 16.92 -49.48 -19.94
C ALA A 546 15.46 -49.02 -20.04
N PHE A 547 14.80 -48.83 -18.89
CA PHE A 547 13.43 -48.36 -18.83
C PHE A 547 13.25 -47.00 -19.51
N GLY A 548 14.18 -46.06 -19.27
CA GLY A 548 14.17 -44.75 -19.93
C GLY A 548 14.37 -44.83 -21.45
N LEU A 549 15.16 -45.79 -21.93
CA LEU A 549 15.34 -46.03 -23.36
C LEU A 549 14.09 -46.65 -24.01
N ASP A 550 13.33 -47.45 -23.28
CA ASP A 550 12.11 -48.09 -23.81
C ASP A 550 10.86 -47.20 -23.71
N HIS A 551 10.85 -46.22 -22.79
CA HIS A 551 9.70 -45.35 -22.55
C HIS A 551 9.99 -43.90 -22.96
N ALA A 552 9.34 -43.45 -24.04
CA ALA A 552 9.59 -42.12 -24.60
C ALA A 552 9.23 -40.96 -23.65
N ASP A 553 8.35 -41.17 -22.67
CA ASP A 553 7.92 -40.13 -21.72
C ASP A 553 8.82 -40.04 -20.46
N VAL A 554 9.87 -40.86 -20.38
CA VAL A 554 10.82 -40.91 -19.27
C VAL A 554 12.07 -40.10 -19.62
N LEU A 555 12.53 -39.26 -18.69
CA LEU A 555 13.64 -38.32 -18.87
C LEU A 555 14.96 -38.82 -18.25
N VAL A 556 15.21 -40.13 -18.28
CA VAL A 556 16.49 -40.70 -17.82
C VAL A 556 17.57 -40.43 -18.90
N PRO A 557 18.77 -39.95 -18.53
CA PRO A 557 19.84 -39.75 -19.49
C PRO A 557 20.31 -41.05 -20.16
N SER A 558 20.63 -41.01 -21.45
CA SER A 558 21.10 -42.17 -22.25
C SER A 558 22.53 -42.64 -21.93
N LEU A 559 23.21 -41.99 -20.97
CA LEU A 559 24.57 -42.29 -20.53
C LEU A 559 24.58 -42.94 -19.15
N LEU A 560 25.43 -43.96 -18.99
CA LEU A 560 25.80 -44.52 -17.70
C LEU A 560 27.33 -44.70 -17.61
N VAL A 561 27.93 -44.05 -16.64
CA VAL A 561 29.35 -44.15 -16.30
C VAL A 561 29.49 -45.06 -15.09
N ILE A 562 30.27 -46.13 -15.21
CA ILE A 562 30.41 -47.17 -14.19
C ILE A 562 31.89 -47.30 -13.84
N ASP A 563 32.26 -46.89 -12.63
CA ASP A 563 33.61 -47.06 -12.11
C ASP A 563 33.67 -48.31 -11.22
N SER A 564 34.48 -49.28 -11.65
CA SER A 564 34.76 -50.52 -10.93
C SER A 564 33.50 -51.36 -10.65
N PRO A 565 32.81 -51.89 -11.69
CA PRO A 565 31.58 -52.69 -11.55
C PRO A 565 31.75 -53.97 -10.71
N ARG A 566 33.00 -54.35 -10.39
CA ARG A 566 33.39 -55.55 -9.66
C ARG A 566 34.10 -55.27 -8.33
N LYS A 567 34.08 -54.03 -7.82
CA LYS A 567 34.91 -53.60 -6.68
C LYS A 567 34.87 -54.53 -5.46
N ALA A 568 33.70 -55.07 -5.13
CA ALA A 568 33.51 -55.93 -3.96
C ALA A 568 33.35 -57.42 -4.32
N PHE A 569 33.79 -57.82 -5.51
CA PHE A 569 33.76 -59.21 -5.96
C PHE A 569 35.09 -59.89 -5.65
N GLY A 570 35.03 -61.11 -5.12
CA GLY A 570 36.21 -61.94 -4.91
C GLY A 570 36.63 -62.69 -6.19
N ASN A 571 37.55 -63.63 -6.00
CA ASN A 571 38.05 -64.52 -7.07
C ASN A 571 37.39 -65.91 -7.07
N ASN A 572 36.32 -66.10 -6.29
CA ASN A 572 35.58 -67.36 -6.27
C ASN A 572 34.76 -67.54 -7.57
N ASP A 573 34.32 -68.77 -7.85
CA ASP A 573 33.60 -69.09 -9.10
C ASP A 573 32.28 -68.33 -9.23
N SER A 574 31.55 -68.13 -8.13
CA SER A 574 30.29 -67.38 -8.15
C SER A 574 30.47 -65.91 -8.52
N ASP A 575 31.53 -65.26 -8.03
CA ASP A 575 31.83 -63.86 -8.32
C ASP A 575 32.37 -63.69 -9.74
N ARG A 576 33.14 -64.66 -10.26
CA ARG A 576 33.58 -64.70 -11.66
C ARG A 576 32.41 -64.91 -12.62
N GLN A 577 31.48 -65.81 -12.29
CA GLN A 577 30.27 -66.01 -13.07
C GLN A 577 29.40 -64.74 -13.07
N ARG A 578 29.20 -64.13 -11.90
CA ARG A 578 28.43 -62.88 -11.78
C ARG A 578 29.06 -61.74 -12.59
N ALA A 579 30.38 -61.61 -12.57
CA ALA A 579 31.08 -60.65 -13.43
C ALA A 579 30.80 -60.91 -14.91
N THR A 580 30.82 -62.17 -15.34
CA THR A 580 30.49 -62.57 -16.72
C THR A 580 29.04 -62.21 -17.07
N ASP A 581 28.09 -62.47 -16.18
CA ASP A 581 26.66 -62.16 -16.39
C ASP A 581 26.42 -60.65 -16.50
N ILE A 582 27.08 -59.85 -15.66
CA ILE A 582 27.03 -58.38 -15.72
C ILE A 582 27.57 -57.87 -17.05
N TYR A 583 28.74 -58.34 -17.50
CA TYR A 583 29.31 -57.93 -18.78
C TYR A 583 28.50 -58.43 -19.98
N SER A 584 27.88 -59.61 -19.87
CA SER A 584 26.91 -60.10 -20.85
C SER A 584 25.69 -59.18 -20.93
N ARG A 585 25.21 -58.64 -19.79
CA ARG A 585 24.14 -57.64 -19.78
C ARG A 585 24.56 -56.32 -20.43
N PHE A 586 25.76 -55.81 -20.12
CA PHE A 586 26.29 -54.62 -20.79
C PHE A 586 26.31 -54.82 -22.31
N ARG A 587 26.77 -55.99 -22.76
CA ARG A 587 26.79 -56.33 -24.18
C ARG A 587 25.41 -56.39 -24.80
N THR A 588 24.48 -57.09 -24.15
CA THR A 588 23.10 -57.20 -24.61
C THR A 588 22.46 -55.82 -24.78
N MET A 589 22.67 -54.91 -23.83
CA MET A 589 22.16 -53.53 -23.92
C MET A 589 22.85 -52.73 -25.04
N ALA A 590 24.18 -52.79 -25.12
CA ALA A 590 24.95 -52.10 -26.15
C ALA A 590 24.54 -52.54 -27.57
N ASP A 591 24.37 -53.84 -27.77
CA ASP A 591 23.96 -54.42 -29.06
C ASP A 591 22.48 -54.10 -29.39
N ALA A 592 21.60 -54.09 -28.38
CA ALA A 592 20.15 -53.84 -28.59
C ALA A 592 19.82 -52.36 -28.83
N TYR A 593 20.41 -51.45 -28.07
CA TYR A 593 20.10 -50.02 -28.15
C TYR A 593 21.03 -49.24 -29.09
N GLY A 594 22.22 -49.76 -29.38
CA GLY A 594 23.19 -49.11 -30.26
C GLY A 594 23.52 -47.68 -29.82
N GLU A 595 23.56 -46.74 -30.77
CA GLU A 595 23.88 -45.33 -30.51
C GLU A 595 22.87 -44.61 -29.59
N ARG A 596 21.71 -45.20 -29.30
CA ARG A 596 20.76 -44.64 -28.33
C ARG A 596 21.22 -44.80 -26.88
N LEU A 597 22.25 -45.60 -26.64
CA LEU A 597 22.83 -45.88 -25.34
C LEU A 597 24.32 -45.51 -25.34
N GLN A 598 24.82 -45.02 -24.21
CA GLN A 598 26.25 -44.95 -23.94
C GLN A 598 26.60 -45.56 -22.59
N LEU A 599 27.48 -46.57 -22.59
CA LEU A 599 28.11 -47.12 -21.40
C LEU A 599 29.59 -46.75 -21.39
N ILE A 600 30.08 -46.17 -20.30
CA ILE A 600 31.52 -45.96 -20.09
C ILE A 600 31.93 -46.69 -18.82
N ILE A 601 32.74 -47.74 -18.96
CA ILE A 601 33.03 -48.70 -17.89
C ILE A 601 34.52 -48.66 -17.58
N ALA A 602 34.91 -48.35 -16.35
CA ALA A 602 36.29 -48.50 -15.89
C ALA A 602 36.44 -49.80 -15.10
N ASP A 603 37.33 -50.69 -15.54
CA ASP A 603 37.59 -51.96 -14.85
C ASP A 603 39.07 -52.38 -15.01
N ASN A 604 39.64 -52.98 -13.97
CA ASN A 604 41.03 -53.43 -13.99
C ASN A 604 41.21 -54.66 -14.87
N ASP A 605 40.24 -55.59 -14.84
CA ASP A 605 40.37 -56.91 -15.46
C ASP A 605 39.01 -57.40 -15.99
N PRO A 606 38.42 -56.73 -16.99
CA PRO A 606 37.10 -57.10 -17.50
C PRO A 606 37.14 -58.53 -18.11
N PRO A 607 36.06 -59.33 -17.96
CA PRO A 607 35.89 -60.56 -18.73
C PRO A 607 36.04 -60.29 -20.24
N PRO A 608 36.49 -61.27 -21.05
CA PRO A 608 36.62 -61.07 -22.49
C PRO A 608 35.30 -60.64 -23.14
N ILE A 609 35.30 -59.48 -23.80
CA ILE A 609 34.14 -58.95 -24.54
C ILE A 609 34.48 -58.97 -26.03
N THR A 610 33.66 -59.67 -26.81
CA THR A 610 33.73 -59.68 -28.28
C THR A 610 32.43 -59.13 -28.84
N SER A 611 32.42 -57.83 -29.17
CA SER A 611 31.31 -57.17 -29.88
C SER A 611 31.82 -55.88 -30.52
N ASP A 612 31.35 -55.59 -31.73
CA ASP A 612 31.64 -54.33 -32.44
C ASP A 612 31.01 -53.11 -31.73
N SER A 613 30.07 -53.33 -30.81
CA SER A 613 29.47 -52.27 -29.99
C SER A 613 30.41 -51.78 -28.88
N PHE A 614 31.57 -52.43 -28.66
CA PHE A 614 32.54 -52.08 -27.62
C PHE A 614 33.78 -51.37 -28.18
N GLY A 615 34.05 -50.18 -27.65
CA GLY A 615 35.35 -49.53 -27.71
C GLY A 615 36.24 -49.93 -26.54
N LYS A 616 37.55 -49.71 -26.68
CA LYS A 616 38.54 -49.96 -25.63
C LYS A 616 39.48 -48.77 -25.48
N VAL A 617 39.73 -48.37 -24.24
CA VAL A 617 40.79 -47.42 -23.86
C VAL A 617 41.70 -48.16 -22.89
N GLU A 618 42.97 -48.34 -23.26
CA GLU A 618 43.94 -49.08 -22.44
C GLU A 618 44.95 -48.12 -21.81
N PHE A 619 45.22 -48.34 -20.53
CA PHE A 619 46.32 -47.72 -19.80
C PHE A 619 47.27 -48.78 -19.28
N ASP A 620 48.55 -48.45 -19.29
CA ASP A 620 49.60 -49.20 -18.63
C ASP A 620 50.52 -48.21 -17.90
N TYR A 621 51.60 -48.70 -17.30
CA TYR A 621 52.52 -47.84 -16.55
C TYR A 621 53.41 -46.97 -17.45
N GLU A 622 53.59 -47.35 -18.72
CA GLU A 622 54.35 -46.58 -19.72
C GLU A 622 53.47 -45.51 -20.38
N ASN A 623 52.16 -45.78 -20.48
CA ASN A 623 51.13 -44.96 -21.08
C ASN A 623 50.00 -44.68 -20.09
N PRO A 624 50.27 -43.95 -18.98
CA PRO A 624 49.24 -43.59 -18.03
C PRO A 624 48.20 -42.63 -18.64
N MET A 625 47.14 -42.36 -17.87
CA MET A 625 46.08 -41.44 -18.27
C MET A 625 46.57 -39.99 -18.49
N VAL A 626 47.53 -39.51 -17.71
CA VAL A 626 48.05 -38.14 -17.89
C VAL A 626 49.18 -38.18 -18.93
N PRO A 627 49.03 -37.50 -20.09
CA PRO A 627 50.02 -37.60 -21.15
C PRO A 627 51.29 -36.81 -20.81
N GLY A 628 52.45 -37.39 -21.13
CA GLY A 628 53.76 -36.75 -20.89
C GLY A 628 54.24 -36.78 -19.43
N VAL A 629 53.57 -37.53 -18.55
CA VAL A 629 53.96 -37.67 -17.15
C VAL A 629 54.29 -39.13 -16.86
N ASP A 630 55.51 -39.40 -16.41
CA ASP A 630 55.93 -40.74 -16.02
C ASP A 630 55.13 -41.24 -14.81
N HIS A 631 54.68 -42.50 -14.87
CA HIS A 631 53.96 -43.09 -13.76
C HIS A 631 54.91 -43.31 -12.56
N PRO A 632 54.54 -42.92 -11.32
CA PRO A 632 55.43 -42.97 -10.15
C PRO A 632 55.74 -44.39 -9.62
N GLY A 633 55.41 -45.44 -10.40
CA GLY A 633 55.39 -46.85 -9.98
C GLY A 633 54.14 -47.26 -9.19
N PRO A 634 53.77 -48.56 -9.17
CA PRO A 634 52.52 -49.06 -8.58
C PRO A 634 52.37 -48.79 -7.08
N ASP A 635 53.47 -48.76 -6.33
CA ASP A 635 53.47 -48.63 -4.87
C ASP A 635 53.38 -47.19 -4.36
N ARG A 636 53.51 -46.19 -5.25
CA ARG A 636 53.55 -44.75 -4.89
C ARG A 636 52.33 -43.96 -5.36
N VAL A 637 51.27 -44.64 -5.84
CA VAL A 637 50.06 -43.99 -6.34
C VAL A 637 49.07 -43.71 -5.22
N THR A 638 48.67 -42.44 -5.05
CA THR A 638 47.52 -42.08 -4.22
C THR A 638 46.22 -42.40 -4.96
N ARG A 639 45.40 -43.29 -4.40
CA ARG A 639 44.11 -43.70 -4.99
C ARG A 639 43.01 -42.70 -4.63
N ILE A 640 42.09 -42.46 -5.56
CA ILE A 640 40.91 -41.61 -5.34
C ILE A 640 40.05 -42.15 -4.19
N GLU A 641 39.93 -43.46 -4.08
CA GLU A 641 39.14 -44.13 -3.03
C GLU A 641 39.66 -43.89 -1.61
N ASN A 642 40.94 -43.50 -1.48
CA ASN A 642 41.62 -43.29 -0.20
C ASN A 642 41.71 -41.81 0.18
N GLN A 643 41.21 -40.90 -0.66
CA GLN A 643 41.21 -39.46 -0.39
C GLN A 643 39.90 -39.04 0.30
N THR A 644 39.99 -38.22 1.35
CA THR A 644 38.83 -37.56 1.95
C THR A 644 38.48 -36.30 1.15
N GLN A 645 37.19 -36.01 0.98
CA GLN A 645 36.74 -34.69 0.54
C GLN A 645 36.86 -33.75 1.74
N ASP A 646 37.84 -32.84 1.69
CA ASP A 646 37.81 -31.64 2.52
C ASP A 646 36.82 -30.62 1.94
#